data_AF-A0A1L9C2R8-F1
#
_entry.id   AF-A0A1L9C2R8-F1
#
_cell.length_a   1.000
_cell.length_b   1.000
_cell.length_c   1.000
_cell.angle_alpha   90.00
_cell.angle_beta   90.00
_cell.angle_gamma   90.00
#
_symmetry.space_group_name_H-M   'P 1'
#
loop_
_entity.id
_entity.type
_entity.pdbx_description
1 polymer ?
#
loop_
_entity_poly.entity_id
_entity_poly.type
_entity_poly.pdbx_seq_one_letter_code
_entity_poly.pdbx_strand_id
1 'polypeptide(L)'
;MMPFQDIAYRLFGKHAFQKKDEYSKLYHSLKSARFAIPADQYISTGYFYSLFSFFITGFIFYFIASRLFRIFDISIIDDMRIIALLSSLIMALLFSTILFNIQMKLPLLWASTRKAYLDQSLTHAVAYLYALSKGGGMSLFDIFKSLSQQRHIYGVAADEFGYIVRDMEYFGYDMLTALKNANDNSPSEKYKNFLDGMLSIISSGGDVTSYLKNKSEQYRFLASREQKTFLETLAILAEVYITVFVVGPVFLITILIVLGFMGSNSLDVLYTLVYILIPIGTVLFIVFLSTISDNLEGRNIQTSQQILNEFDGVRVNEYSTIDEKMLKKISWNYRIYNIIDKVSNPFKWLTSKPHYSLILSIPAGLIYILYGIRENLAILSSLDFSSISLSYINVEAAAAIDDYIVFAFFIISVPFIVFYEAKRRWVSKVESEMPEFLKKLASINEAGIRLSSAISLVSRSKIGVLNTEIKRMASHISWGGNLEEVLKKFEYRVRTEFNSRIITFIIRASESTSDVISVLNIAASEAEMQNQLKKERSAEMTVYVFIVYIAFLVFLFIVYVLAAYFLPAVPSSAGDAAAGMPLNIQFDMEAYILLFFHASLIQGVCSGLVAGKMGSGSVLAGVKHSLFLVLISYITFTQFI
;
A
#
# COMPACT_ATOMS: atom_id res chain seq x y z
N MET A 1 4.78 -21.37 20.58
CA MET A 1 6.13 -21.76 20.09
C MET A 1 5.94 -22.85 19.04
N MET A 2 6.60 -22.74 17.88
CA MET A 2 6.43 -23.70 16.79
C MET A 2 7.35 -24.92 16.99
N PRO A 3 6.88 -26.17 16.72
CA PRO A 3 7.63 -27.41 16.99
C PRO A 3 9.00 -27.49 16.28
N PHE A 4 9.18 -26.77 15.18
CA PHE A 4 10.43 -26.74 14.42
C PHE A 4 11.57 -25.97 15.12
N GLN A 5 11.26 -24.97 15.94
CA GLN A 5 12.27 -24.13 16.59
C GLN A 5 13.00 -24.90 17.71
N ASP A 6 12.30 -25.82 18.36
CA ASP A 6 12.86 -26.67 19.41
C ASP A 6 13.77 -27.75 18.82
N ILE A 7 13.38 -28.32 17.67
CA ILE A 7 14.21 -29.29 16.94
C ILE A 7 15.51 -28.63 16.46
N ALA A 8 15.42 -27.42 15.90
CA ALA A 8 16.57 -26.65 15.46
C ALA A 8 17.53 -26.34 16.62
N TYR A 9 17.00 -25.93 17.78
CA TYR A 9 17.81 -25.64 18.97
C TYR A 9 18.48 -26.89 19.54
N ARG A 10 17.80 -28.04 19.54
CA ARG A 10 18.41 -29.32 19.99
C ARG A 10 19.59 -29.75 19.10
N LEU A 11 19.48 -29.53 17.79
CA LEU A 11 20.52 -29.90 16.82
C LEU A 11 21.71 -28.93 16.81
N PHE A 12 21.45 -27.62 16.80
CA PHE A 12 22.47 -26.59 16.54
C PHE A 12 22.74 -25.65 17.73
N GLY A 13 21.99 -25.74 18.83
CA GLY A 13 22.03 -24.80 19.94
C GLY A 13 23.39 -24.71 20.64
N LYS A 14 24.12 -25.83 20.78
CA LYS A 14 25.48 -25.82 21.36
C LYS A 14 26.46 -25.02 20.52
N HIS A 15 26.37 -25.12 19.18
CA HIS A 15 27.24 -24.40 18.27
C HIS A 15 26.87 -22.90 18.21
N ALA A 16 25.57 -22.58 18.22
CA ALA A 16 25.09 -21.21 18.27
C ALA A 16 25.54 -20.47 19.54
N PHE A 17 25.49 -21.14 20.70
CA PHE A 17 25.91 -20.56 21.98
C PHE A 17 27.41 -20.23 22.04
N GLN A 18 28.26 -21.06 21.44
CA GLN A 18 29.72 -20.83 21.40
C GLN A 18 30.13 -19.61 20.57
N LYS A 19 29.32 -19.21 19.59
CA LYS A 19 29.57 -18.05 18.71
C LYS A 19 28.84 -16.77 19.15
N LYS A 20 28.36 -16.72 20.39
CA LYS A 20 27.51 -15.62 20.88
C LYS A 20 28.14 -14.23 20.71
N ASP A 21 29.45 -14.11 20.92
CA ASP A 21 30.16 -12.82 20.86
C ASP A 21 30.31 -12.29 19.43
N GLU A 22 30.41 -13.19 18.44
CA GLU A 22 30.47 -12.86 17.00
C GLU A 22 29.15 -12.20 16.53
N TYR A 23 28.04 -12.51 17.19
CA TYR A 23 26.69 -12.05 16.84
C TYR A 23 26.12 -10.98 17.80
N SER A 24 26.96 -10.23 18.51
CA SER A 24 26.52 -9.13 19.40
C SER A 24 25.56 -8.12 18.74
N LYS A 25 25.82 -7.76 17.46
CA LYS A 25 24.94 -6.89 16.67
C LYS A 25 23.55 -7.50 16.42
N LEU A 26 23.47 -8.82 16.26
CA LEU A 26 22.21 -9.54 16.09
C LEU A 26 21.40 -9.53 17.39
N TYR A 27 22.07 -9.69 18.54
CA TYR A 27 21.42 -9.61 19.85
C TYR A 27 20.75 -8.24 20.06
N HIS A 28 21.47 -7.16 19.76
CA HIS A 28 20.89 -5.81 19.82
C HIS A 28 19.73 -5.65 18.82
N SER A 29 19.88 -6.17 17.59
CA SER A 29 18.83 -6.09 16.55
C SER A 29 17.56 -6.87 16.92
N LEU A 30 17.70 -8.01 17.60
CA LEU A 30 16.57 -8.80 18.10
C LEU A 30 15.84 -8.08 19.24
N LYS A 31 16.59 -7.48 20.17
CA LYS A 31 16.02 -6.65 21.24
C LYS A 31 15.29 -5.43 20.67
N SER A 32 15.90 -4.70 19.75
CA SER A 32 15.30 -3.51 19.16
C SER A 32 14.11 -3.82 18.24
N ALA A 33 14.10 -5.00 17.60
CA ALA A 33 12.94 -5.52 16.90
C ALA A 33 11.82 -6.05 17.85
N ARG A 34 12.12 -6.22 19.15
CA ARG A 34 11.31 -6.92 20.17
C ARG A 34 10.88 -8.33 19.77
N PHE A 35 11.78 -9.10 19.16
CA PHE A 35 11.53 -10.53 18.97
C PHE A 35 11.54 -11.24 20.33
N ALA A 36 10.45 -11.94 20.66
CA ALA A 36 10.34 -12.76 21.87
C ALA A 36 11.08 -14.11 21.75
N ILE A 37 12.19 -14.14 21.01
CA ILE A 37 12.99 -15.34 20.73
C ILE A 37 14.43 -15.05 21.14
N PRO A 38 15.06 -15.90 21.97
CA PRO A 38 16.48 -15.78 22.29
C PRO A 38 17.37 -15.84 21.04
N ALA A 39 18.47 -15.10 21.03
CA ALA A 39 19.38 -15.03 19.89
C ALA A 39 19.92 -16.42 19.48
N ASP A 40 20.26 -17.25 20.47
CA ASP A 40 20.81 -18.59 20.24
C ASP A 40 19.81 -19.50 19.51
N GLN A 41 18.52 -19.38 19.84
CA GLN A 41 17.44 -20.11 19.18
C GLN A 41 17.21 -19.58 17.76
N TYR A 42 17.29 -18.27 17.55
CA TYR A 42 17.15 -17.67 16.22
C TYR A 42 18.25 -18.12 15.27
N ILE A 43 19.52 -18.11 15.71
CA ILE A 43 20.67 -18.58 14.92
C ILE A 43 20.51 -20.07 14.57
N SER A 44 20.08 -20.88 15.54
CA SER A 44 19.84 -22.31 15.33
C SER A 44 18.78 -22.58 14.25
N THR A 45 17.71 -21.78 14.23
CA THR A 45 16.69 -21.87 13.15
C THR A 45 17.25 -21.45 11.80
N GLY A 46 18.24 -20.56 11.77
CA GLY A 46 18.94 -20.15 10.55
C GLY A 46 19.71 -21.29 9.89
N TYR A 47 20.51 -22.00 10.69
CA TYR A 47 21.23 -23.18 10.20
C TYR A 47 20.29 -24.29 9.75
N PHE A 48 19.15 -24.46 10.44
CA PHE A 48 18.17 -25.47 10.06
C PHE A 48 17.51 -25.15 8.70
N TYR A 49 17.07 -23.91 8.47
CA TYR A 49 16.45 -23.52 7.19
C TYR A 49 17.44 -23.52 6.03
N SER A 50 18.70 -23.12 6.25
CA SER A 50 19.71 -23.18 5.18
C SER A 50 19.98 -24.63 4.77
N LEU A 51 20.07 -25.56 5.73
CA LEU A 51 20.26 -26.98 5.46
C LEU A 51 19.04 -27.59 4.75
N PHE A 52 17.82 -27.30 5.22
CA PHE A 52 16.60 -27.78 4.58
C PHE A 52 16.43 -27.24 3.16
N SER A 53 16.72 -25.95 2.96
CA SER A 53 16.65 -25.36 1.63
C SER A 53 17.66 -25.96 0.66
N PHE A 54 18.87 -26.32 1.12
CA PHE A 54 19.88 -26.92 0.27
C PHE A 54 19.37 -28.20 -0.41
N PHE A 55 18.70 -29.09 0.34
CA PHE A 55 18.15 -30.32 -0.23
C PHE A 55 16.99 -30.07 -1.20
N ILE A 56 16.10 -29.12 -0.87
CA ILE A 56 14.94 -28.80 -1.73
C ILE A 56 15.38 -28.14 -3.03
N THR A 57 16.21 -27.10 -2.97
CA THR A 57 16.65 -26.42 -4.19
C THR A 57 17.57 -27.27 -5.02
N GLY A 58 18.42 -28.11 -4.40
CA GLY A 58 19.19 -29.10 -5.13
C GLY A 58 18.32 -30.02 -5.98
N PHE A 59 17.22 -30.54 -5.42
CA PHE A 59 16.27 -31.37 -6.16
C PHE A 59 15.56 -30.62 -7.29
N ILE A 60 15.09 -29.39 -7.04
CA ILE A 60 14.39 -28.56 -8.04
C ILE A 60 15.33 -28.17 -9.19
N PHE A 61 16.53 -27.68 -8.89
CA PHE A 61 17.50 -27.30 -9.91
C PHE A 61 17.98 -28.49 -10.73
N TYR A 62 18.17 -29.66 -10.10
CA TYR A 62 18.46 -30.90 -10.83
C TYR A 62 17.34 -31.26 -11.80
N PHE A 63 16.08 -31.17 -11.37
CA PHE A 63 14.92 -31.44 -12.23
C PHE A 63 14.85 -30.47 -13.41
N ILE A 64 15.00 -29.16 -13.17
CA ILE A 64 14.99 -28.12 -14.20
C ILE A 64 16.14 -28.30 -15.18
N ALA A 65 17.37 -28.49 -14.68
CA ALA A 65 18.54 -28.73 -15.53
C ALA A 65 18.32 -29.94 -16.42
N SER A 66 17.84 -31.06 -15.86
CA SER A 66 17.57 -32.29 -16.61
C SER A 66 16.50 -32.15 -17.70
N ARG A 67 15.60 -31.15 -17.59
CA ARG A 67 14.56 -30.85 -18.59
C ARG A 67 15.04 -29.86 -19.65
N LEU A 68 15.76 -28.82 -19.25
CA LEU A 68 16.39 -27.87 -20.19
C LEU A 68 17.30 -28.59 -21.18
N PHE A 69 18.14 -29.52 -20.71
CA PHE A 69 19.02 -30.29 -21.59
C PHE A 69 18.28 -31.16 -22.62
N ARG A 70 17.02 -31.53 -22.36
CA ARG A 70 16.17 -32.24 -23.35
C ARG A 70 15.53 -31.30 -24.38
N ILE A 71 15.32 -30.03 -24.04
CA ILE A 71 14.64 -29.05 -24.92
C ILE A 71 15.58 -28.51 -26.00
N PHE A 72 16.87 -28.35 -25.68
CA PHE A 72 17.86 -27.84 -26.62
C PHE A 72 18.45 -28.90 -27.57
N ASP A 73 17.92 -30.13 -27.55
CA ASP A 73 18.33 -31.26 -28.40
C ASP A 73 19.86 -31.50 -28.42
N ILE A 74 20.53 -31.23 -27.29
CA ILE A 74 21.98 -31.37 -27.14
C ILE A 74 22.26 -32.85 -26.83
N SER A 75 22.26 -33.69 -27.86
CA SER A 75 22.39 -35.13 -27.76
C SER A 75 23.84 -35.62 -27.70
N ILE A 76 24.58 -35.32 -26.61
CA ILE A 76 25.95 -35.85 -26.41
C ILE A 76 26.22 -36.23 -24.93
N ILE A 77 26.11 -37.55 -24.64
CA ILE A 77 26.80 -38.38 -23.60
C ILE A 77 26.33 -38.32 -22.11
N ASP A 78 26.45 -39.47 -21.42
CA ASP A 78 26.19 -39.76 -19.99
C ASP A 78 26.79 -38.77 -18.96
N ASP A 79 27.83 -38.02 -19.33
CA ASP A 79 28.48 -36.99 -18.49
C ASP A 79 27.56 -35.80 -18.14
N MET A 80 26.48 -35.58 -18.90
CA MET A 80 25.52 -34.49 -18.66
C MET A 80 24.75 -34.65 -17.35
N ARG A 81 24.55 -35.88 -16.86
CA ARG A 81 23.89 -36.11 -15.56
C ARG A 81 24.77 -35.65 -14.41
N ILE A 82 26.09 -35.82 -14.56
CA ILE A 82 27.09 -35.37 -13.59
C ILE A 82 27.18 -33.85 -13.62
N ILE A 83 27.20 -33.22 -14.81
CA ILE A 83 27.20 -31.77 -14.95
C ILE A 83 25.92 -31.14 -14.37
N ALA A 84 24.75 -31.71 -14.66
CA ALA A 84 23.48 -31.25 -14.08
C ALA A 84 23.49 -31.38 -12.55
N LEU A 85 24.02 -32.47 -12.00
CA LEU A 85 24.15 -32.68 -10.56
C LEU A 85 25.10 -31.66 -9.94
N LEU A 86 26.30 -31.46 -10.51
CA LEU A 86 27.26 -30.46 -10.05
C LEU A 86 26.69 -29.04 -10.11
N SER A 87 26.04 -28.66 -11.20
CA SER A 87 25.38 -27.36 -11.33
C SER A 87 24.27 -27.18 -10.29
N SER A 88 23.49 -28.23 -10.02
CA SER A 88 22.41 -28.19 -9.02
C SER A 88 22.97 -28.06 -7.60
N LEU A 89 24.11 -28.69 -7.30
CA LEU A 89 24.76 -28.63 -6.00
C LEU A 89 25.38 -27.26 -5.74
N ILE A 90 26.01 -26.66 -6.76
CA ILE A 90 26.51 -25.28 -6.71
C ILE A 90 25.35 -24.31 -6.50
N MET A 91 24.28 -24.42 -7.27
CA MET A 91 23.10 -23.55 -7.13
C MET A 91 22.39 -23.74 -5.78
N ALA A 92 22.32 -24.97 -5.28
CA ALA A 92 21.77 -25.25 -3.95
C ALA A 92 22.61 -24.62 -2.84
N LEU A 93 23.94 -24.71 -2.93
CA LEU A 93 24.86 -24.09 -1.98
C LEU A 93 24.74 -22.57 -2.00
N LEU A 94 24.71 -21.97 -3.18
CA LEU A 94 24.50 -20.53 -3.36
C LEU A 94 23.16 -20.10 -2.74
N PHE A 95 22.07 -20.78 -3.05
CA PHE A 95 20.74 -20.44 -2.56
C PHE A 95 20.62 -20.61 -1.03
N SER A 96 21.18 -21.69 -0.48
CA SER A 96 21.25 -21.93 0.97
C SER A 96 22.03 -20.83 1.70
N THR A 97 23.16 -20.40 1.14
CA THR A 97 23.98 -19.30 1.68
C THR A 97 23.25 -17.97 1.61
N ILE A 98 22.54 -17.70 0.50
CA ILE A 98 21.72 -16.50 0.34
C ILE A 98 20.60 -16.48 1.38
N LEU A 99 19.88 -17.59 1.56
CA LEU A 99 18.81 -17.67 2.57
C LEU A 99 19.31 -17.48 3.99
N PHE A 100 20.44 -18.08 4.36
CA PHE A 100 21.04 -17.87 5.67
C PHE A 100 21.36 -16.39 5.90
N ASN A 101 21.98 -15.72 4.91
CA ASN A 101 22.29 -14.30 4.97
C ASN A 101 21.03 -13.43 5.06
N ILE A 102 19.98 -13.75 4.30
CA ILE A 102 18.68 -13.07 4.37
C ILE A 102 18.11 -13.20 5.78
N GLN A 103 18.10 -14.41 6.35
CA GLN A 103 17.57 -14.66 7.68
C GLN A 103 18.37 -13.96 8.79
N MET A 104 19.68 -13.86 8.67
CA MET A 104 20.50 -13.10 9.63
C MET A 104 20.25 -11.59 9.56
N LYS A 105 19.94 -11.06 8.37
CA LYS A 105 19.59 -9.64 8.17
C LYS A 105 18.13 -9.32 8.46
N LEU A 106 17.27 -10.33 8.52
CA LEU A 106 15.84 -10.17 8.72
C LEU A 106 15.51 -9.37 10.00
N PRO A 107 16.06 -9.66 11.20
CA PRO A 107 15.77 -8.88 12.40
C PRO A 107 16.13 -7.39 12.26
N LEU A 108 17.18 -7.08 11.50
CA LEU A 108 17.58 -5.71 11.21
C LEU A 108 16.57 -5.01 10.29
N LEU A 109 16.01 -5.71 9.29
CA LEU A 109 14.93 -5.17 8.45
C LEU A 109 13.66 -4.90 9.27
N TRP A 110 13.28 -5.81 10.18
CA TRP A 110 12.15 -5.60 11.08
C TRP A 110 12.41 -4.46 12.08
N ALA A 111 13.61 -4.36 12.64
CA ALA A 111 13.99 -3.25 13.50
C ALA A 111 13.94 -1.91 12.75
N SER A 112 14.41 -1.87 11.49
CA SER A 112 14.33 -0.67 10.65
C SER A 112 12.90 -0.31 10.29
N THR A 113 12.05 -1.31 10.02
CA THR A 113 10.63 -1.11 9.76
C THR A 113 9.92 -0.56 11.00
N ARG A 114 10.22 -1.13 12.17
CA ARG A 114 9.72 -0.66 13.47
C ARG A 114 10.19 0.75 13.78
N LYS A 115 11.46 1.07 13.51
CA LYS A 115 12.02 2.42 13.62
C LYS A 115 11.19 3.41 12.79
N ALA A 116 10.93 3.11 11.52
CA ALA A 116 10.13 3.99 10.65
C ALA A 116 8.72 4.22 11.22
N TYR A 117 8.03 3.15 11.67
CA TYR A 117 6.71 3.29 12.29
C TYR A 117 6.73 4.06 13.61
N LEU A 118 7.79 3.88 14.42
CA LEU A 118 7.98 4.63 15.66
C LEU A 118 8.23 6.11 15.36
N ASP A 119 9.13 6.44 14.44
CA ASP A 119 9.47 7.82 14.06
C ASP A 119 8.25 8.61 13.57
N GLN A 120 7.40 7.94 12.79
CA GLN A 120 6.16 8.50 12.26
C GLN A 120 5.10 8.69 13.36
N SER A 121 4.80 7.63 14.12
CA SER A 121 3.76 7.67 15.16
C SER A 121 4.15 8.58 16.33
N LEU A 122 5.45 8.76 16.59
CA LEU A 122 5.97 9.61 17.66
C LEU A 122 5.57 11.08 17.48
N THR A 123 5.52 11.60 16.24
CA THR A 123 5.11 13.00 15.98
C THR A 123 3.73 13.28 16.59
N HIS A 124 2.76 12.40 16.32
CA HIS A 124 1.40 12.55 16.84
C HIS A 124 1.28 12.15 18.31
N ALA A 125 2.07 11.16 18.76
CA ALA A 125 2.11 10.77 20.16
C ALA A 125 2.61 11.92 21.05
N VAL A 126 3.67 12.63 20.66
CA VAL A 126 4.17 13.79 21.42
C VAL A 126 3.15 14.93 21.46
N ALA A 127 2.40 15.17 20.39
CA ALA A 127 1.28 16.12 20.41
C ALA A 127 0.18 15.71 21.41
N TYR A 128 -0.13 14.42 21.48
CA TYR A 128 -1.05 13.86 22.48
C TYR A 128 -0.52 14.03 23.92
N LEU A 129 0.73 13.68 24.16
CA LEU A 129 1.39 13.86 25.47
C LEU A 129 1.36 15.34 25.89
N TYR A 130 1.73 16.25 24.98
CA TYR A 130 1.72 17.70 25.24
C TYR A 130 0.34 18.19 25.66
N ALA A 131 -0.70 17.78 24.94
CA ALA A 131 -2.05 18.23 25.21
C ALA A 131 -2.62 17.73 26.55
N LEU A 132 -2.35 16.46 26.90
CA LEU A 132 -2.74 15.93 28.21
C LEU A 132 -1.94 16.60 29.33
N SER A 133 -0.65 16.89 29.12
CA SER A 133 0.20 17.60 30.07
C SER A 133 -0.27 19.03 30.32
N LYS A 134 -0.61 19.77 29.24
CA LYS A 134 -1.09 21.16 29.34
C LYS A 134 -2.42 21.25 30.08
N GLY A 135 -3.29 20.25 29.93
CA GLY A 135 -4.59 20.21 30.60
C GLY A 135 -4.56 20.14 32.13
N GLY A 136 -3.37 19.98 32.74
CA GLY A 136 -3.14 20.29 34.15
C GLY A 136 -3.69 19.30 35.18
N GLY A 137 -4.16 18.12 34.77
CA GLY A 137 -4.86 17.16 35.64
C GLY A 137 -4.22 15.78 35.81
N MET A 138 -3.17 15.46 35.06
CA MET A 138 -2.60 14.11 35.02
C MET A 138 -1.12 14.08 35.39
N SER A 139 -0.69 13.02 36.07
CA SER A 139 0.74 12.73 36.21
C SER A 139 1.32 12.23 34.89
N LEU A 140 2.64 12.37 34.69
CA LEU A 140 3.31 11.87 33.48
C LEU A 140 3.12 10.36 33.30
N PHE A 141 3.03 9.61 34.41
CA PHE A 141 2.70 8.19 34.40
C PHE A 141 1.30 7.93 33.82
N ASP A 142 0.29 8.66 34.28
CA ASP A 142 -1.09 8.51 33.80
C ASP A 142 -1.21 8.89 32.31
N ILE A 143 -0.44 9.88 31.88
CA ILE A 143 -0.36 10.29 30.47
C ILE A 143 0.24 9.14 29.62
N PHE A 144 1.34 8.53 30.05
CA PHE A 144 1.92 7.37 29.35
C PHE A 144 0.98 6.17 29.34
N LYS A 145 0.26 5.92 30.44
CA LYS A 145 -0.74 4.86 30.55
C LYS A 145 -1.92 5.10 29.61
N SER A 146 -2.37 6.35 29.51
CA SER A 146 -3.44 6.74 28.57
C SER A 146 -3.01 6.53 27.11
N LEU A 147 -1.79 6.95 26.75
CA LEU A 147 -1.25 6.75 25.41
C LEU A 147 -1.10 5.26 25.06
N SER A 148 -0.61 4.43 25.98
CA SER A 148 -0.40 3.00 25.74
C SER A 148 -1.70 2.21 25.51
N GLN A 149 -2.81 2.65 26.10
CA GLN A 149 -4.13 2.09 25.85
C GLN A 149 -4.67 2.42 24.44
N GLN A 150 -4.13 3.46 23.78
CA GLN A 150 -4.54 3.89 22.45
C GLN A 150 -3.66 3.30 21.33
N ARG A 151 -3.30 2.01 21.46
CA ARG A 151 -2.50 1.26 20.47
C ARG A 151 -3.09 1.29 19.06
N HIS A 152 -4.41 1.23 18.94
CA HIS A 152 -5.11 1.21 17.66
C HIS A 152 -5.03 2.54 16.88
N ILE A 153 -4.49 3.59 17.51
CA ILE A 153 -4.44 4.97 16.98
C ILE A 153 -3.00 5.44 16.83
N TYR A 154 -2.21 5.26 17.89
CA TYR A 154 -0.82 5.72 17.95
C TYR A 154 0.18 4.60 17.68
N GLY A 155 -0.29 3.39 17.36
CA GLY A 155 0.51 2.29 16.84
C GLY A 155 1.74 1.97 17.69
N VAL A 156 2.91 1.97 17.05
CA VAL A 156 4.18 1.55 17.66
C VAL A 156 4.64 2.50 18.78
N ALA A 157 4.36 3.81 18.68
CA ALA A 157 4.67 4.73 19.78
C ALA A 157 3.89 4.34 21.05
N ALA A 158 2.59 4.08 20.95
CA ALA A 158 1.80 3.60 22.09
C ALA A 158 2.34 2.30 22.68
N ASP A 159 2.83 1.38 21.85
CA ASP A 159 3.48 0.14 22.32
C ASP A 159 4.78 0.43 23.10
N GLU A 160 5.63 1.35 22.63
CA GLU A 160 6.88 1.71 23.32
C GLU A 160 6.61 2.42 24.66
N PHE A 161 5.65 3.35 24.71
CA PHE A 161 5.21 3.93 25.98
C PHE A 161 4.52 2.89 26.88
N GLY A 162 3.85 1.90 26.29
CA GLY A 162 3.30 0.75 27.02
C GLY A 162 4.37 -0.10 27.70
N TYR A 163 5.54 -0.27 27.09
CA TYR A 163 6.66 -0.94 27.77
C TYR A 163 7.21 -0.12 28.93
N ILE A 164 7.27 1.23 28.81
CA ILE A 164 7.65 2.09 29.94
C ILE A 164 6.66 1.93 31.09
N VAL A 165 5.35 2.01 30.80
CA VAL A 165 4.29 1.82 31.82
C VAL A 165 4.36 0.44 32.44
N ARG A 166 4.59 -0.60 31.63
CA ARG A 166 4.75 -1.98 32.11
C ARG A 166 5.94 -2.11 33.07
N ASP A 167 7.07 -1.51 32.71
CA ASP A 167 8.30 -1.52 33.51
C ASP A 167 8.11 -0.84 34.87
N MET A 168 7.26 0.19 34.92
CA MET A 168 6.87 0.85 36.17
C MET A 168 5.81 0.07 36.98
N GLU A 169 4.72 -0.37 36.34
CA GLU A 169 3.55 -0.95 37.03
C GLU A 169 3.74 -2.41 37.43
N TYR A 170 4.40 -3.22 36.59
CA TYR A 170 4.59 -4.65 36.85
C TYR A 170 5.97 -5.00 37.41
N PHE A 171 7.02 -4.32 36.96
CA PHE A 171 8.39 -4.59 37.39
C PHE A 171 8.87 -3.67 38.52
N GLY A 172 8.10 -2.63 38.86
CA GLY A 172 8.41 -1.72 39.96
C GLY A 172 9.62 -0.82 39.74
N TYR A 173 10.07 -0.64 38.49
CA TYR A 173 11.15 0.29 38.17
C TYR A 173 10.70 1.74 38.35
N ASP A 174 11.60 2.61 38.84
CA ASP A 174 11.34 4.04 38.88
C ASP A 174 11.28 4.63 37.45
N MET A 175 10.64 5.79 37.30
CA MET A 175 10.43 6.42 36.00
C MET A 175 11.74 6.71 35.25
N LEU A 176 12.79 7.15 35.94
CA LEU A 176 14.07 7.46 35.30
C LEU A 176 14.72 6.19 34.77
N THR A 177 14.73 5.11 35.55
CA THR A 177 15.23 3.80 35.13
C THR A 177 14.42 3.22 33.98
N ALA A 178 13.08 3.30 34.03
CA ALA A 178 12.21 2.82 32.97
C ALA A 178 12.42 3.58 31.65
N LEU A 179 12.56 4.91 31.72
CA LEU A 179 12.85 5.74 30.56
C LEU A 179 14.24 5.47 29.98
N LYS A 180 15.25 5.28 30.83
CA LYS A 180 16.60 4.91 30.40
C LYS A 180 16.62 3.54 29.70
N ASN A 181 15.95 2.55 30.28
CA ASN A 181 15.81 1.23 29.67
C ASN A 181 15.09 1.30 28.31
N ALA A 182 14.06 2.13 28.18
CA ALA A 182 13.37 2.35 26.91
C ALA A 182 14.27 3.03 25.87
N ASN A 183 15.11 3.98 26.31
CA ASN A 183 16.09 4.66 25.46
C ASN A 183 17.13 3.68 24.89
N ASP A 184 17.76 2.89 25.75
CA ASP A 184 18.83 1.96 25.38
C ASP A 184 18.36 0.87 24.41
N ASN A 185 17.09 0.46 24.52
CA ASN A 185 16.53 -0.64 23.72
C ASN A 185 15.83 -0.19 22.43
N SER A 186 15.65 1.10 22.19
CA SER A 186 14.93 1.59 21.00
C SER A 186 15.82 1.61 19.74
N PRO A 187 15.28 1.28 18.54
CA PRO A 187 16.01 1.46 17.28
C PRO A 187 15.93 2.90 16.73
N SER A 188 15.09 3.78 17.27
CA SER A 188 14.82 5.11 16.73
C SER A 188 15.66 6.20 17.40
N GLU A 189 16.51 6.88 16.61
CA GLU A 189 17.25 8.07 17.05
C GLU A 189 16.31 9.21 17.50
N LYS A 190 15.18 9.41 16.80
CA LYS A 190 14.22 10.47 17.13
C LYS A 190 13.59 10.23 18.51
N TYR A 191 13.21 8.98 18.80
CA TYR A 191 12.66 8.57 20.09
C TYR A 191 13.71 8.63 21.19
N LYS A 192 14.95 8.19 20.91
CA LYS A 192 16.05 8.29 21.88
C LYS A 192 16.29 9.72 22.34
N ASN A 193 16.47 10.63 21.37
CA ASN A 193 16.64 12.06 21.63
C ASN A 193 15.45 12.68 22.38
N PHE A 194 14.23 12.17 22.17
CA PHE A 194 13.05 12.56 22.93
C PHE A 194 13.13 12.11 24.39
N LEU A 195 13.44 10.83 24.63
CA LEU A 195 13.56 10.30 25.99
C LEU A 195 14.73 10.92 26.74
N ASP A 196 15.87 11.15 26.10
CA ASP A 196 17.04 11.80 26.71
C ASP A 196 16.74 13.23 27.18
N GLY A 197 16.07 14.02 26.34
CA GLY A 197 15.65 15.36 26.73
C GLY A 197 14.63 15.34 27.87
N MET A 198 13.72 14.37 27.86
CA MET A 198 12.75 14.20 28.93
C MET A 198 13.40 13.74 30.24
N LEU A 199 14.35 12.80 30.19
CA LEU A 199 15.17 12.37 31.33
C LEU A 199 15.92 13.56 31.94
N SER A 200 16.52 14.42 31.11
CA SER A 200 17.23 15.62 31.57
C SER A 200 16.30 16.60 32.30
N ILE A 201 15.06 16.75 31.84
CA ILE A 201 14.11 17.71 32.42
C ILE A 201 13.47 17.15 33.69
N ILE A 202 13.11 15.86 33.70
CA ILE A 202 12.58 15.21 34.90
C ILE A 202 13.63 15.18 36.01
N SER A 203 14.89 14.85 35.71
CA SER A 203 15.97 14.82 36.69
C SER A 203 16.36 16.19 37.25
N SER A 204 16.20 17.26 36.47
CA SER A 204 16.44 18.64 36.90
C SER A 204 15.21 19.32 37.53
N GLY A 205 14.04 18.67 37.53
CA GLY A 205 12.79 19.26 38.02
C GLY A 205 12.24 20.38 37.13
N GLY A 206 12.60 20.41 35.85
CA GLY A 206 12.14 21.41 34.88
C GLY A 206 10.70 21.19 34.40
N ASP A 207 10.21 22.11 33.57
CA ASP A 207 8.84 22.03 33.01
C ASP A 207 8.76 21.06 31.81
N VAL A 208 8.26 19.86 32.08
CA VAL A 208 7.97 18.83 31.07
C VAL A 208 6.96 19.31 30.04
N THR A 209 5.99 20.15 30.42
CA THR A 209 4.95 20.63 29.49
C THR A 209 5.56 21.51 28.40
N SER A 210 6.45 22.43 28.77
CA SER A 210 7.19 23.27 27.81
C SER A 210 8.09 22.44 26.89
N TYR A 211 8.73 21.38 27.41
CA TYR A 211 9.49 20.46 26.57
C TYR A 211 8.63 19.74 25.54
N LEU A 212 7.51 19.16 25.97
CA LEU A 212 6.57 18.47 25.11
C LEU A 212 6.01 19.40 24.03
N LYS A 213 5.73 20.66 24.36
CA LYS A 213 5.33 21.70 23.39
C LYS A 213 6.39 21.89 22.31
N ASN A 214 7.62 22.20 22.71
CA ASN A 214 8.71 22.50 21.79
C ASN A 214 9.05 21.29 20.90
N LYS A 215 9.03 20.07 21.47
CA LYS A 215 9.22 18.84 20.70
C LYS A 215 8.07 18.53 19.76
N SER A 216 6.82 18.77 20.18
CA SER A 216 5.65 18.64 19.31
C SER A 216 5.77 19.57 18.09
N GLU A 217 6.04 20.86 18.30
CA GLU A 217 6.22 21.83 17.23
C GLU A 217 7.41 21.48 16.33
N GLN A 218 8.55 21.08 16.92
CA GLN A 218 9.73 20.64 16.17
C GLN A 218 9.41 19.42 15.28
N TYR A 219 8.73 18.40 15.81
CA TYR A 219 8.40 17.20 15.04
C TYR A 219 7.35 17.45 13.97
N ARG A 220 6.38 18.35 14.20
CA ARG A 220 5.43 18.79 13.17
C ARG A 220 6.12 19.51 12.03
N PHE A 221 7.07 20.39 12.33
CA PHE A 221 7.88 21.08 11.32
C PHE A 221 8.75 20.11 10.52
N LEU A 222 9.44 19.18 11.19
CA LEU A 222 10.24 18.16 10.53
C LEU A 222 9.40 17.26 9.63
N ALA A 223 8.24 16.79 10.11
CA ALA A 223 7.32 15.97 9.32
C ALA A 223 6.80 16.72 8.07
N SER A 224 6.48 18.00 8.20
CA SER A 224 6.05 18.84 7.07
C SER A 224 7.16 18.99 6.02
N ARG A 225 8.42 19.14 6.47
CA ARG A 225 9.59 19.21 5.58
C ARG A 225 9.89 17.87 4.91
N GLU A 226 9.87 16.78 5.66
CA GLU A 226 10.02 15.41 5.14
C GLU A 226 8.98 15.12 4.06
N GLN A 227 7.73 15.55 4.28
CA GLN A 227 6.67 15.44 3.28
C GLN A 227 6.98 16.24 2.00
N LYS A 228 7.46 17.49 2.11
CA LYS A 228 7.83 18.30 0.93
C LYS A 228 8.98 17.66 0.14
N THR A 229 10.05 17.25 0.83
CA THR A 229 11.16 16.55 0.18
C THR A 229 10.71 15.25 -0.47
N PHE A 230 9.76 14.53 0.12
CA PHE A 230 9.16 13.36 -0.51
C PHE A 230 8.43 13.70 -1.83
N LEU A 231 7.66 14.79 -1.88
CA LEU A 231 7.01 15.23 -3.12
C LEU A 231 8.03 15.62 -4.19
N GLU A 232 9.12 16.29 -3.81
CA GLU A 232 10.26 16.57 -4.71
C GLU A 232 10.89 15.28 -5.25
N THR A 233 11.05 14.24 -4.42
CA THR A 233 11.55 12.95 -4.91
C THR A 233 10.58 12.28 -5.88
N LEU A 234 9.27 12.33 -5.62
CA LEU A 234 8.25 11.82 -6.55
C LEU A 234 8.29 12.56 -7.89
N ALA A 235 8.59 13.86 -7.88
CA ALA A 235 8.77 14.66 -9.09
C ALA A 235 9.88 14.10 -9.99
N ILE A 236 11.06 13.87 -9.40
CA ILE A 236 12.23 13.32 -10.10
C ILE A 236 11.90 11.93 -10.66
N LEU A 237 11.19 11.11 -9.88
CA LEU A 237 10.76 9.78 -10.34
C LEU A 237 9.77 9.87 -11.50
N ALA A 238 8.89 10.87 -11.52
CA ALA A 238 7.99 11.13 -12.65
C ALA A 238 8.78 11.36 -13.94
N GLU A 239 9.78 12.24 -13.86
CA GLU A 239 10.62 12.62 -15.00
C GLU A 239 11.43 11.44 -15.53
N VAL A 240 12.00 10.64 -14.62
CA VAL A 240 12.69 9.40 -14.98
C VAL A 240 11.73 8.41 -15.64
N TYR A 241 10.51 8.23 -15.11
CA TYR A 241 9.51 7.35 -15.71
C TYR A 241 9.17 7.77 -17.14
N ILE A 242 8.91 9.06 -17.35
CA ILE A 242 8.56 9.59 -18.68
C ILE A 242 9.72 9.38 -19.65
N THR A 243 10.95 9.68 -19.23
CA THR A 243 12.12 9.56 -20.10
C THR A 243 12.41 8.09 -20.45
N VAL A 244 12.41 7.21 -19.45
CA VAL A 244 12.81 5.80 -19.63
C VAL A 244 11.70 4.96 -20.23
N PHE A 245 10.46 5.13 -19.79
CA PHE A 245 9.35 4.24 -20.15
C PHE A 245 8.38 4.82 -21.15
N VAL A 246 8.39 6.13 -21.41
CA VAL A 246 7.56 6.72 -22.47
C VAL A 246 8.43 7.07 -23.67
N VAL A 247 9.40 7.97 -23.51
CA VAL A 247 10.26 8.43 -24.61
C VAL A 247 11.19 7.31 -25.10
N GLY A 248 11.78 6.55 -24.18
CA GLY A 248 12.66 5.41 -24.49
C GLY A 248 12.03 4.40 -25.46
N PRO A 249 10.85 3.83 -25.15
CA PRO A 249 10.14 2.93 -26.05
C PRO A 249 9.79 3.56 -27.38
N VAL A 250 9.37 4.83 -27.45
CA VAL A 250 9.13 5.48 -28.75
C VAL A 250 10.39 5.47 -29.60
N PHE A 251 11.52 5.89 -29.03
CA PHE A 251 12.79 5.95 -29.75
C PHE A 251 13.26 4.55 -30.17
N LEU A 252 13.05 3.54 -29.32
CA LEU A 252 13.40 2.17 -29.66
C LEU A 252 12.47 1.62 -30.75
N ILE A 253 11.17 1.92 -30.69
CA ILE A 253 10.19 1.58 -31.73
C ILE A 253 10.61 2.22 -33.06
N THR A 254 10.91 3.52 -33.10
CA THR A 254 11.31 4.20 -34.34
C THR A 254 12.57 3.59 -34.95
N ILE A 255 13.58 3.29 -34.13
CA ILE A 255 14.81 2.62 -34.58
C ILE A 255 14.53 1.21 -35.09
N LEU A 256 13.72 0.42 -34.39
CA LEU A 256 13.41 -0.96 -34.78
C LEU A 256 12.64 -1.03 -36.10
N ILE A 257 11.78 -0.05 -36.40
CA ILE A 257 11.11 0.03 -37.70
C ILE A 257 12.15 0.24 -38.81
N VAL A 258 13.05 1.21 -38.62
CA VAL A 258 14.11 1.51 -39.60
C VAL A 258 15.02 0.28 -39.82
N LEU A 259 15.41 -0.41 -38.74
CA LEU A 259 16.19 -1.65 -38.80
C LEU A 259 15.41 -2.82 -39.41
N GLY A 260 14.09 -2.85 -39.25
CA GLY A 260 13.21 -3.84 -39.85
C GLY A 260 13.22 -3.76 -41.37
N PHE A 261 13.25 -2.54 -41.93
CA PHE A 261 13.41 -2.35 -43.38
C PHE A 261 14.76 -2.83 -43.90
N MET A 262 15.81 -2.70 -43.10
CA MET A 262 17.16 -3.16 -43.43
C MET A 262 17.32 -4.69 -43.35
N GLY A 263 16.25 -5.40 -43.01
CA GLY A 263 16.22 -6.87 -42.99
C GLY A 263 16.72 -7.52 -41.71
N SER A 264 16.79 -6.79 -40.61
CA SER A 264 17.05 -7.37 -39.29
C SER A 264 15.80 -8.06 -38.73
N ASN A 265 15.98 -9.03 -37.83
CA ASN A 265 14.88 -9.65 -37.09
C ASN A 265 14.36 -8.74 -35.96
N SER A 266 13.96 -7.52 -36.30
CA SER A 266 13.52 -6.48 -35.36
C SER A 266 12.13 -6.74 -34.79
N LEU A 267 11.31 -7.57 -35.46
CA LEU A 267 9.98 -7.96 -34.99
C LEU A 267 10.04 -8.67 -33.63
N ASP A 268 10.92 -9.65 -33.46
CA ASP A 268 11.08 -10.37 -32.19
C ASP A 268 11.53 -9.44 -31.05
N VAL A 269 12.38 -8.46 -31.36
CA VAL A 269 12.84 -7.44 -30.41
C VAL A 269 11.68 -6.50 -30.04
N LEU A 270 10.83 -6.14 -31.00
CA LEU A 270 9.65 -5.32 -30.78
C LEU A 270 8.60 -6.06 -29.93
N TYR A 271 8.35 -7.35 -30.21
CA TYR A 271 7.52 -8.23 -29.39
C TYR A 271 8.01 -8.25 -27.93
N THR A 272 9.32 -8.45 -27.74
CA THR A 272 9.94 -8.45 -26.41
C THR A 272 9.80 -7.09 -25.72
N LEU A 273 9.98 -5.99 -26.46
CA LEU A 273 9.83 -4.65 -25.91
C LEU A 273 8.40 -4.39 -25.42
N VAL A 274 7.40 -4.70 -26.26
CA VAL A 274 6.00 -4.37 -25.99
C VAL A 274 5.40 -5.24 -24.90
N TYR A 275 5.59 -6.56 -24.97
CA TYR A 275 4.93 -7.49 -24.05
C TYR A 275 5.74 -7.81 -22.79
N ILE A 276 7.06 -7.61 -22.80
CA ILE A 276 7.93 -7.94 -21.67
C ILE A 276 8.51 -6.68 -21.04
N LEU A 277 9.24 -5.86 -21.80
CA LEU A 277 9.99 -4.74 -21.24
C LEU A 277 9.07 -3.66 -20.63
N ILE A 278 8.05 -3.21 -21.35
CA ILE A 278 7.13 -2.16 -20.87
C ILE A 278 6.36 -2.62 -19.62
N PRO A 279 5.68 -3.79 -19.60
CA PRO A 279 4.94 -4.25 -18.43
C PRO A 279 5.84 -4.52 -17.22
N ILE A 280 6.94 -5.27 -17.40
CA ILE A 280 7.84 -5.60 -16.30
C ILE A 280 8.51 -4.34 -15.76
N GLY A 281 8.99 -3.47 -16.66
CA GLY A 281 9.58 -2.20 -16.30
C GLY A 281 8.63 -1.32 -15.50
N THR A 282 7.37 -1.23 -15.91
CA THR A 282 6.34 -0.49 -15.18
C THR A 282 6.02 -1.12 -13.83
N VAL A 283 5.90 -2.45 -13.74
CA VAL A 283 5.66 -3.15 -12.47
C VAL A 283 6.82 -2.92 -11.50
N LEU A 284 8.06 -3.05 -11.98
CA LEU A 284 9.26 -2.74 -11.18
C LEU A 284 9.27 -1.29 -10.72
N PHE A 285 8.90 -0.35 -11.59
CA PHE A 285 8.79 1.05 -11.24
C PHE A 285 7.71 1.31 -10.20
N ILE A 286 6.53 0.69 -10.32
CA ILE A 286 5.45 0.79 -9.33
C ILE A 286 5.91 0.21 -7.98
N VAL A 287 6.61 -0.93 -7.98
CA VAL A 287 7.16 -1.53 -6.74
C VAL A 287 8.20 -0.61 -6.11
N PHE A 288 9.07 -0.02 -6.92
CA PHE A 288 10.07 0.94 -6.46
C PHE A 288 9.40 2.17 -5.83
N LEU A 289 8.41 2.73 -6.52
CA LEU A 289 7.62 3.86 -6.02
C LEU A 289 6.85 3.49 -4.74
N SER A 290 6.25 2.30 -4.67
CA SER A 290 5.58 1.83 -3.45
C SER A 290 6.55 1.67 -2.28
N THR A 291 7.78 1.22 -2.55
CA THR A 291 8.81 1.09 -1.50
C THR A 291 9.16 2.46 -0.91
N ILE A 292 9.22 3.51 -1.73
CA ILE A 292 9.52 4.87 -1.26
C ILE A 292 8.28 5.52 -0.62
N SER A 293 7.11 5.35 -1.21
CA SER A 293 5.82 5.91 -0.74
C SER A 293 5.32 5.29 0.55
N ASP A 294 5.35 3.97 0.67
CA ASP A 294 4.71 3.25 1.78
C ASP A 294 5.51 3.38 3.10
N ASN A 295 6.80 3.72 3.01
CA ASN A 295 7.66 4.00 4.16
C ASN A 295 7.29 5.32 4.88
N LEU A 296 6.55 6.21 4.23
CA LEU A 296 6.20 7.54 4.75
C LEU A 296 4.69 7.75 4.91
N GLU A 297 3.85 7.09 4.10
CA GLU A 297 2.39 7.23 4.20
C GLU A 297 1.78 6.52 5.42
N GLY A 298 2.57 5.77 6.20
CA GLY A 298 2.09 5.01 7.34
C GLY A 298 1.09 3.97 6.90
N ARG A 299 1.56 2.72 6.69
CA ARG A 299 0.66 1.59 6.45
C ARG A 299 -0.54 1.69 7.39
N ASN A 300 -1.74 1.70 6.78
CA ASN A 300 -3.05 1.67 7.42
C ASN A 300 -2.91 1.04 8.81
N ILE A 301 -2.89 1.87 9.86
CA ILE A 301 -2.91 1.35 11.21
C ILE A 301 -4.23 0.61 11.24
N GLN A 302 -4.17 -0.73 11.22
CA GLN A 302 -5.37 -1.55 11.21
C GLN A 302 -6.21 -1.04 12.36
N THR A 303 -7.27 -0.32 12.02
CA THR A 303 -8.13 0.32 12.98
C THR A 303 -8.90 -0.84 13.58
N SER A 304 -8.26 -1.54 14.53
CA SER A 304 -8.83 -2.66 15.25
C SER A 304 -10.16 -2.17 15.76
N GLN A 305 -11.23 -2.91 15.46
CA GLN A 305 -12.53 -2.55 15.97
C GLN A 305 -12.43 -2.73 17.49
N GLN A 306 -12.41 -1.62 18.23
CA GLN A 306 -12.77 -1.70 19.64
C GLN A 306 -14.23 -2.15 19.64
N ILE A 307 -14.46 -3.39 20.07
CA ILE A 307 -15.81 -3.85 20.36
C ILE A 307 -16.28 -2.94 21.51
N LEU A 308 -17.30 -2.14 21.25
CA LEU A 308 -17.96 -1.36 22.30
C LEU A 308 -18.65 -2.37 23.22
N ASN A 309 -17.96 -2.81 24.27
CA ASN A 309 -18.59 -3.58 25.32
C ASN A 309 -19.42 -2.62 26.18
N GLU A 310 -20.65 -2.33 25.75
CA GLU A 310 -21.61 -1.49 26.49
C GLU A 310 -21.94 -2.07 27.88
N PHE A 311 -21.58 -3.34 28.15
CA PHE A 311 -21.93 -4.07 29.38
C PHE A 311 -20.76 -4.86 29.99
N ASP A 312 -19.55 -4.27 30.09
CA ASP A 312 -18.39 -4.94 30.73
C ASP A 312 -18.64 -5.34 32.21
N GLY A 313 -19.61 -4.71 32.89
CA GLY A 313 -19.98 -5.00 34.27
C GLY A 313 -21.07 -6.07 34.45
N VAL A 314 -21.67 -6.58 33.37
CA VAL A 314 -22.76 -7.57 33.45
C VAL A 314 -22.18 -8.98 33.42
N ARG A 315 -22.34 -9.73 34.51
CA ARG A 315 -21.98 -11.16 34.54
C ARG A 315 -22.80 -11.92 33.50
N VAL A 316 -22.13 -12.49 32.51
CA VAL A 316 -22.75 -13.38 31.53
C VAL A 316 -22.99 -14.73 32.23
N ASN A 317 -24.26 -15.09 32.44
CA ASN A 317 -24.62 -16.41 32.95
C ASN A 317 -24.39 -17.49 31.86
N GLU A 318 -24.08 -18.71 32.28
CA GLU A 318 -24.07 -19.86 31.36
C GLU A 318 -25.45 -20.03 30.72
N TYR A 319 -25.47 -20.03 29.39
CA TYR A 319 -26.69 -20.11 28.60
C TYR A 319 -27.49 -21.38 28.92
N SER A 320 -28.80 -21.25 29.15
CA SER A 320 -29.69 -22.42 29.17
C SER A 320 -29.74 -23.07 27.78
N THR A 321 -30.04 -24.37 27.70
CA THR A 321 -30.20 -25.09 26.41
C THR A 321 -31.30 -24.49 25.52
N ILE A 322 -32.28 -23.81 26.12
CA ILE A 322 -33.34 -23.06 25.43
C ILE A 322 -32.78 -21.75 24.85
N ASP A 323 -31.97 -21.04 25.62
CA ASP A 323 -31.32 -19.79 25.20
C ASP A 323 -30.37 -20.05 24.03
N GLU A 324 -29.63 -21.17 24.05
CA GLU A 324 -28.73 -21.53 22.96
C GLU A 324 -29.49 -21.78 21.64
N LYS A 325 -30.68 -22.42 21.71
CA LYS A 325 -31.55 -22.61 20.54
C LYS A 325 -32.13 -21.28 20.05
N MET A 326 -32.55 -20.39 20.95
CA MET A 326 -33.03 -19.05 20.57
C MET A 326 -31.92 -18.20 19.96
N LEU A 327 -30.72 -18.20 20.53
CA LEU A 327 -29.55 -17.48 20.00
C LEU A 327 -29.12 -18.03 18.63
N LYS A 328 -29.18 -19.35 18.42
CA LYS A 328 -28.98 -19.96 17.09
C LYS A 328 -30.04 -19.48 16.10
N LYS A 329 -31.30 -19.37 16.49
CA LYS A 329 -32.37 -18.84 15.62
C LYS A 329 -32.21 -17.35 15.33
N ILE A 330 -31.89 -16.54 16.33
CA ILE A 330 -31.63 -15.10 16.18
C ILE A 330 -30.42 -14.87 15.29
N SER A 331 -29.31 -15.57 15.52
CA SER A 331 -28.10 -15.43 14.69
C SER A 331 -28.33 -15.88 13.25
N TRP A 332 -29.14 -16.92 13.02
CA TRP A 332 -29.56 -17.34 11.68
C TRP A 332 -30.39 -16.26 10.97
N ASN A 333 -31.42 -15.72 11.64
CA ASN A 333 -32.22 -14.62 11.10
C ASN A 333 -31.38 -13.38 10.86
N TYR A 334 -30.41 -13.08 11.72
CA TYR A 334 -29.50 -11.95 11.56
C TYR A 334 -28.57 -12.14 10.35
N ARG A 335 -28.10 -13.37 10.11
CA ARG A 335 -27.33 -13.71 8.90
C ARG A 335 -28.18 -13.52 7.65
N ILE A 336 -29.42 -13.99 7.66
CA ILE A 336 -30.36 -13.81 6.54
C ILE A 336 -30.65 -12.33 6.31
N TYR A 337 -30.98 -11.58 7.36
CA TYR A 337 -31.24 -10.14 7.27
C TYR A 337 -30.01 -9.39 6.72
N ASN A 338 -28.80 -9.73 7.16
CA ASN A 338 -27.57 -9.15 6.65
C ASN A 338 -27.32 -9.48 5.16
N ILE A 339 -27.78 -10.63 4.67
CA ILE A 339 -27.70 -10.97 3.24
C ILE A 339 -28.76 -10.17 2.48
N ILE A 340 -30.00 -10.15 2.98
CA ILE A 340 -31.11 -9.42 2.38
C ILE A 340 -30.78 -7.92 2.30
N ASP A 341 -30.25 -7.29 3.35
CA ASP A 341 -29.87 -5.87 3.34
C ASP A 341 -28.76 -5.58 2.32
N LYS A 342 -27.79 -6.49 2.17
CA LYS A 342 -26.73 -6.37 1.14
C LYS A 342 -27.29 -6.47 -0.27
N VAL A 343 -28.29 -7.33 -0.49
CA VAL A 343 -28.92 -7.55 -1.80
C VAL A 343 -29.96 -6.46 -2.11
N SER A 344 -30.69 -5.97 -1.11
CA SER A 344 -31.69 -4.91 -1.27
C SER A 344 -31.05 -3.54 -1.47
N ASN A 345 -29.85 -3.32 -0.90
CA ASN A 345 -29.08 -2.08 -1.02
C ASN A 345 -27.67 -2.34 -1.59
N PRO A 346 -27.55 -2.85 -2.83
CA PRO A 346 -26.25 -3.24 -3.40
C PRO A 346 -25.32 -2.03 -3.52
N PHE A 347 -25.88 -0.85 -3.78
CA PHE A 347 -25.13 0.40 -3.89
C PHE A 347 -24.45 0.80 -2.57
N LYS A 348 -25.14 0.68 -1.42
CA LYS A 348 -24.56 0.98 -0.10
C LYS A 348 -23.48 -0.03 0.28
N TRP A 349 -23.68 -1.30 -0.07
CA TRP A 349 -22.69 -2.35 0.18
C TRP A 349 -21.42 -2.14 -0.67
N LEU A 350 -21.57 -1.93 -1.98
CA LEU A 350 -20.46 -1.74 -2.92
C LEU A 350 -19.69 -0.44 -2.68
N THR A 351 -20.38 0.65 -2.31
CA THR A 351 -19.72 1.90 -1.90
C THR A 351 -18.92 1.74 -0.61
N SER A 352 -19.37 0.91 0.33
CA SER A 352 -18.63 0.67 1.59
C SER A 352 -17.33 -0.10 1.38
N LYS A 353 -17.32 -1.08 0.47
CA LYS A 353 -16.16 -1.93 0.16
C LYS A 353 -15.98 -2.09 -1.37
N PRO A 354 -15.32 -1.11 -2.04
CA PRO A 354 -15.22 -1.08 -3.50
C PRO A 354 -14.56 -2.30 -4.14
N HIS A 355 -13.61 -2.96 -3.47
CA HIS A 355 -12.93 -4.15 -4.02
C HIS A 355 -13.87 -5.34 -4.28
N TYR A 356 -15.04 -5.42 -3.62
CA TYR A 356 -16.01 -6.47 -3.93
C TYR A 356 -16.68 -6.28 -5.29
N SER A 357 -16.66 -5.07 -5.86
CA SER A 357 -17.15 -4.87 -7.23
C SER A 357 -16.36 -5.68 -8.26
N LEU A 358 -15.05 -5.90 -8.04
CA LEU A 358 -14.21 -6.74 -8.91
C LEU A 358 -14.63 -8.20 -8.89
N ILE A 359 -15.11 -8.71 -7.76
CA ILE A 359 -15.57 -10.09 -7.64
C ILE A 359 -16.79 -10.33 -8.55
N LEU A 360 -17.62 -9.31 -8.76
CA LEU A 360 -18.75 -9.38 -9.67
C LEU A 360 -18.37 -9.08 -11.12
N SER A 361 -17.46 -8.13 -11.35
CA SER A 361 -17.13 -7.66 -12.71
C SER A 361 -16.13 -8.56 -13.45
N ILE A 362 -15.22 -9.25 -12.75
CA ILE A 362 -14.25 -10.18 -13.35
C ILE A 362 -14.95 -11.36 -14.07
N PRO A 363 -15.90 -12.09 -13.46
CA PRO A 363 -16.63 -13.14 -14.16
C PRO A 363 -17.40 -12.63 -15.37
N ALA A 364 -18.02 -11.45 -15.27
CA ALA A 364 -18.73 -10.83 -16.39
C ALA A 364 -17.79 -10.52 -17.57
N GLY A 365 -16.60 -9.98 -17.29
CA GLY A 365 -15.57 -9.74 -18.32
C GLY A 365 -15.03 -11.04 -18.93
N LEU A 366 -14.80 -12.07 -18.11
CA LEU A 366 -14.35 -13.38 -18.61
C LEU A 366 -15.41 -14.05 -19.49
N ILE A 367 -16.69 -13.98 -19.12
CA ILE A 367 -17.80 -14.49 -19.94
C ILE A 367 -17.83 -13.77 -21.28
N TYR A 368 -17.58 -12.46 -21.30
CA TYR A 368 -17.52 -11.67 -22.53
C TYR A 368 -16.34 -12.07 -23.44
N ILE A 369 -15.15 -12.30 -22.87
CA ILE A 369 -13.98 -12.82 -23.62
C ILE A 369 -14.28 -14.21 -24.18
N LEU A 370 -14.85 -15.12 -23.37
CA LEU A 370 -15.22 -16.47 -23.81
C LEU A 370 -16.26 -16.44 -24.94
N TYR A 371 -17.20 -15.49 -24.89
CA TYR A 371 -18.15 -15.25 -25.95
C TYR A 371 -17.45 -14.85 -27.26
N GLY A 372 -16.49 -13.93 -27.21
CA GLY A 372 -15.68 -13.53 -28.37
C GLY A 372 -14.83 -14.65 -28.95
N ILE A 373 -14.21 -15.48 -28.10
CA ILE A 373 -13.45 -16.67 -28.52
C ILE A 373 -14.37 -17.68 -29.23
N ARG A 374 -15.59 -17.89 -28.71
CA ARG A 374 -16.58 -18.80 -29.31
C ARG A 374 -17.03 -18.31 -30.68
N GLU A 375 -17.26 -17.02 -30.83
CA GLU A 375 -17.71 -16.42 -32.10
C GLU A 375 -16.63 -16.51 -33.18
N ASN A 376 -15.36 -16.33 -32.80
CA ASN A 376 -14.20 -16.43 -33.70
C ASN A 376 -13.52 -17.81 -33.72
N LEU A 377 -14.20 -18.85 -33.23
CA LEU A 377 -13.62 -20.19 -33.05
C LEU A 377 -13.16 -20.81 -34.38
N ALA A 378 -13.83 -20.50 -35.49
CA ALA A 378 -13.46 -20.98 -36.83
C ALA A 378 -12.05 -20.51 -37.24
N ILE A 379 -11.73 -19.23 -37.00
CA ILE A 379 -10.44 -18.60 -37.29
C ILE A 379 -9.36 -19.11 -36.31
N LEU A 380 -9.74 -19.40 -35.07
CA LEU A 380 -8.84 -19.91 -34.04
C LEU A 380 -8.50 -21.40 -34.21
N SER A 381 -9.41 -22.18 -34.80
CA SER A 381 -9.26 -23.63 -35.01
C SER A 381 -8.38 -24.00 -36.20
N SER A 382 -8.09 -23.07 -37.10
CA SER A 382 -7.12 -23.22 -38.19
C SER A 382 -5.66 -23.00 -37.75
N LEU A 383 -5.42 -22.76 -36.46
CA LEU A 383 -4.10 -22.45 -35.91
C LEU A 383 -3.41 -23.74 -35.41
N ASP A 384 -2.22 -24.01 -35.92
CA ASP A 384 -1.41 -25.17 -35.51
C ASP A 384 -0.65 -24.84 -34.20
N PHE A 385 -1.16 -25.31 -33.06
CA PHE A 385 -0.61 -25.00 -31.72
C PHE A 385 0.67 -25.80 -31.37
N SER A 386 1.14 -26.68 -32.25
CA SER A 386 2.30 -27.55 -31.97
C SER A 386 3.65 -26.82 -31.95
N SER A 387 3.74 -25.63 -32.52
CA SER A 387 4.97 -24.81 -32.52
C SER A 387 4.73 -23.49 -31.75
N ILE A 388 4.86 -23.54 -30.43
CA ILE A 388 4.90 -22.33 -29.59
C ILE A 388 6.27 -21.65 -29.81
N SER A 389 6.38 -20.90 -30.90
CA SER A 389 7.47 -19.96 -31.15
C SER A 389 6.85 -18.56 -31.18
N LEU A 390 7.43 -17.61 -30.42
CA LEU A 390 6.99 -16.21 -30.33
C LEU A 390 6.91 -15.49 -31.68
N SER A 391 7.48 -16.09 -32.73
CA SER A 391 7.61 -15.56 -34.09
C SER A 391 6.35 -15.69 -34.97
N TYR A 392 5.28 -16.39 -34.53
CA TYR A 392 4.07 -16.62 -35.33
C TYR A 392 2.78 -16.38 -34.54
N ILE A 393 2.58 -15.18 -34.01
CA ILE A 393 1.22 -14.75 -33.65
C ILE A 393 0.50 -14.47 -34.97
N ASN A 394 -0.52 -15.26 -35.29
CA ASN A 394 -1.35 -15.01 -36.46
C ASN A 394 -2.11 -13.70 -36.27
N VAL A 395 -1.77 -12.70 -37.09
CA VAL A 395 -2.25 -11.31 -36.99
C VAL A 395 -3.78 -11.25 -37.05
N GLU A 396 -4.40 -12.01 -37.96
CA GLU A 396 -5.86 -12.07 -38.09
C GLU A 396 -6.57 -12.59 -36.83
N ALA A 397 -6.00 -13.61 -36.18
CA ALA A 397 -6.58 -14.18 -34.97
C ALA A 397 -6.44 -13.26 -33.75
N ALA A 398 -5.32 -12.53 -33.66
CA ALA A 398 -5.12 -11.53 -32.61
C ALA A 398 -6.09 -10.36 -32.78
N ALA A 399 -6.15 -9.77 -33.98
CA ALA A 399 -7.03 -8.64 -34.28
C ALA A 399 -8.52 -8.94 -34.00
N ALA A 400 -8.97 -10.18 -34.27
CA ALA A 400 -10.35 -10.60 -34.00
C ALA A 400 -10.70 -10.68 -32.50
N ILE A 401 -9.71 -10.85 -31.62
CA ILE A 401 -9.90 -10.99 -30.17
C ILE A 401 -9.68 -9.66 -29.44
N ASP A 402 -8.88 -8.74 -30.01
CA ASP A 402 -8.44 -7.53 -29.30
C ASP A 402 -9.60 -6.61 -28.88
N ASP A 403 -10.61 -6.43 -29.73
CA ASP A 403 -11.83 -5.70 -29.38
C ASP A 403 -12.49 -6.28 -28.12
N TYR A 404 -12.61 -7.61 -28.05
CA TYR A 404 -13.22 -8.28 -26.92
C TYR A 404 -12.41 -8.11 -25.63
N ILE A 405 -11.07 -8.10 -25.73
CA ILE A 405 -10.17 -7.84 -24.60
C ILE A 405 -10.36 -6.41 -24.10
N VAL A 406 -10.39 -5.43 -24.99
CA VAL A 406 -10.55 -4.01 -24.64
C VAL A 406 -11.92 -3.77 -23.97
N PHE A 407 -13.01 -4.27 -24.54
CA PHE A 407 -14.34 -4.15 -23.92
C PHE A 407 -14.45 -4.90 -22.59
N ALA A 408 -13.84 -6.08 -22.46
CA ALA A 408 -13.78 -6.78 -21.18
C ALA A 408 -13.03 -5.96 -20.11
N PHE A 409 -11.93 -5.29 -20.48
CA PHE A 409 -11.22 -4.37 -19.58
C PHE A 409 -12.13 -3.23 -19.10
N PHE A 410 -12.97 -2.65 -19.97
CA PHE A 410 -13.96 -1.65 -19.59
C PHE A 410 -15.03 -2.21 -18.65
N ILE A 411 -15.61 -3.38 -18.96
CA ILE A 411 -16.63 -4.05 -18.12
C ILE A 411 -16.10 -4.31 -16.71
N ILE A 412 -14.84 -4.72 -16.59
CA ILE A 412 -14.20 -4.99 -15.29
C ILE A 412 -13.95 -3.69 -14.53
N SER A 413 -13.42 -2.67 -15.21
CA SER A 413 -12.86 -1.47 -14.59
C SER A 413 -13.89 -0.39 -14.25
N VAL A 414 -14.91 -0.17 -15.10
CA VAL A 414 -15.89 0.92 -14.91
C VAL A 414 -16.65 0.81 -13.58
N PRO A 415 -17.28 -0.33 -13.23
CA PRO A 415 -18.00 -0.44 -11.95
C PRO A 415 -17.08 -0.20 -10.76
N PHE A 416 -15.86 -0.75 -10.82
CA PHE A 416 -14.85 -0.58 -9.78
C PHE A 416 -14.49 0.88 -9.55
N ILE A 417 -14.20 1.62 -10.63
CA ILE A 417 -13.85 3.05 -10.55
C ILE A 417 -14.98 3.86 -9.93
N VAL A 418 -16.23 3.63 -10.34
CA VAL A 418 -17.39 4.39 -9.84
C VAL A 418 -17.54 4.24 -8.33
N PHE A 419 -17.52 3.01 -7.81
CA PHE A 419 -17.63 2.78 -6.37
C PHE A 419 -16.41 3.25 -5.59
N TYR A 420 -15.21 3.06 -6.15
CA TYR A 420 -13.96 3.49 -5.54
C TYR A 420 -13.90 5.02 -5.39
N GLU A 421 -14.20 5.76 -6.46
CA GLU A 421 -14.16 7.22 -6.47
C GLU A 421 -15.30 7.82 -5.62
N ALA A 422 -16.49 7.18 -5.59
CA ALA A 422 -17.58 7.60 -4.70
C ALA A 422 -17.17 7.53 -3.21
N LYS A 423 -16.57 6.39 -2.79
CA LYS A 423 -16.05 6.25 -1.42
C LYS A 423 -14.96 7.27 -1.14
N ARG A 424 -14.01 7.42 -2.06
CA ARG A 424 -12.88 8.36 -1.91
C ARG A 424 -13.35 9.80 -1.74
N ARG A 425 -14.32 10.25 -2.55
CA ARG A 425 -14.89 11.60 -2.44
C ARG A 425 -15.61 11.81 -1.12
N TRP A 426 -16.37 10.83 -0.65
CA TRP A 426 -17.02 10.91 0.67
C TRP A 426 -15.98 11.05 1.79
N VAL A 427 -14.99 10.15 1.83
CA VAL A 427 -13.89 10.21 2.81
C VAL A 427 -13.20 11.56 2.77
N SER A 428 -12.84 12.05 1.58
CA SER A 428 -12.14 13.32 1.43
C SER A 428 -12.96 14.52 1.93
N LYS A 429 -14.28 14.51 1.71
CA LYS A 429 -15.17 15.58 2.21
C LYS A 429 -15.25 15.56 3.74
N VAL A 430 -15.47 14.39 4.33
CA VAL A 430 -15.51 14.21 5.79
C VAL A 430 -14.22 14.72 6.44
N GLU A 431 -13.05 14.34 5.89
CA GLU A 431 -11.75 14.79 6.40
C GLU A 431 -11.52 16.30 6.21
N SER A 432 -11.95 16.88 5.09
CA SER A 432 -11.75 18.31 4.83
C SER A 432 -12.64 19.23 5.67
N GLU A 433 -13.78 18.72 6.15
CA GLU A 433 -14.75 19.46 6.97
C GLU A 433 -14.51 19.28 8.49
N MET A 434 -13.76 18.24 8.88
CA MET A 434 -13.43 17.98 10.29
C MET A 434 -12.71 19.16 10.98
N PRO A 435 -11.71 19.83 10.38
CA PRO A 435 -11.05 20.98 10.99
C PRO A 435 -12.02 22.13 11.28
N GLU A 436 -12.97 22.39 10.37
CA GLU A 436 -13.98 23.44 10.55
C GLU A 436 -14.93 23.11 11.71
N PHE A 437 -15.36 21.85 11.80
CA PHE A 437 -16.16 21.36 12.92
C PHE A 437 -15.44 21.58 14.27
N LEU A 438 -14.18 21.17 14.35
CA LEU A 438 -13.38 21.31 15.57
C LEU A 438 -13.09 22.76 15.92
N LYS A 439 -12.78 23.60 14.93
CA LYS A 439 -12.57 25.05 15.13
C LYS A 439 -13.82 25.73 15.68
N LYS A 440 -15.01 25.42 15.13
CA LYS A 440 -16.28 25.95 15.65
C LYS A 440 -16.55 25.47 17.08
N LEU A 441 -16.29 24.20 17.39
CA LEU A 441 -16.40 23.69 18.75
C LEU A 441 -15.45 24.41 19.72
N ALA A 442 -14.18 24.58 19.32
CA ALA A 442 -13.18 25.26 20.12
C ALA A 442 -13.58 26.72 20.40
N SER A 443 -13.98 27.48 19.37
CA SER A 443 -14.38 28.89 19.52
C SER A 443 -15.64 29.06 20.39
N ILE A 444 -16.61 28.14 20.31
CA ILE A 444 -17.81 28.18 21.16
C ILE A 444 -17.45 27.81 22.61
N ASN A 445 -16.57 26.84 22.79
CA ASN A 445 -16.11 26.43 24.12
C ASN A 445 -15.24 27.51 24.78
N GLU A 446 -14.45 28.25 24.00
CA GLU A 446 -13.69 29.44 24.43
C GLU A 446 -14.60 30.54 24.98
N ALA A 447 -15.83 30.65 24.47
CA ALA A 447 -16.87 31.54 25.03
C ALA A 447 -17.47 31.02 26.36
N GLY A 448 -16.92 29.96 26.96
CA GLY A 448 -17.35 29.38 28.23
C GLY A 448 -18.50 28.37 28.12
N ILE A 449 -18.94 28.02 26.91
CA ILE A 449 -20.05 27.08 26.70
C ILE A 449 -19.54 25.64 26.83
N ARG A 450 -20.21 24.81 27.65
CA ARG A 450 -19.87 23.38 27.82
C ARG A 450 -19.86 22.63 26.49
N LEU A 451 -18.95 21.67 26.32
CA LEU A 451 -18.76 20.91 25.08
C LEU A 451 -20.05 20.24 24.55
N SER A 452 -20.88 19.70 25.44
CA SER A 452 -22.18 19.11 25.08
C SER A 452 -23.16 20.12 24.47
N SER A 453 -23.19 21.34 25.01
CA SER A 453 -23.99 22.45 24.49
C SER A 453 -23.37 23.06 23.23
N ALA A 454 -22.03 23.09 23.15
CA ALA A 454 -21.31 23.54 21.96
C ALA A 454 -21.64 22.66 20.75
N ILE A 455 -21.68 21.33 20.91
CA ILE A 455 -22.10 20.40 19.84
C ILE A 455 -23.53 20.70 19.38
N SER A 456 -24.43 21.01 20.31
CA SER A 456 -25.81 21.38 19.98
C SER A 456 -25.89 22.69 19.19
N LEU A 457 -25.08 23.69 19.52
CA LEU A 457 -25.01 24.95 18.79
C LEU A 457 -24.38 24.77 17.39
N VAL A 458 -23.30 23.99 17.30
CA VAL A 458 -22.62 23.67 16.04
C VAL A 458 -23.53 22.88 15.10
N SER A 459 -24.42 22.03 15.61
CA SER A 459 -25.39 21.28 14.78
C SER A 459 -26.35 22.15 13.96
N ARG A 460 -26.50 23.43 14.35
CA ARG A 460 -27.29 24.42 13.60
C ARG A 460 -26.49 25.02 12.44
N SER A 461 -25.16 24.98 12.52
CA SER A 461 -24.25 25.40 11.45
C SER A 461 -24.16 24.26 10.43
N LYS A 462 -24.55 24.51 9.19
CA LYS A 462 -24.50 23.50 8.11
C LYS A 462 -23.03 23.18 7.75
N ILE A 463 -22.43 22.18 8.40
CA ILE A 463 -21.07 21.69 8.09
C ILE A 463 -21.20 20.51 7.12
N GLY A 464 -21.40 20.84 5.85
CA GLY A 464 -21.37 19.91 4.71
C GLY A 464 -21.90 18.49 4.95
N VAL A 465 -21.08 17.47 4.65
CA VAL A 465 -21.40 16.04 4.81
C VAL A 465 -21.43 15.58 6.27
N LEU A 466 -20.71 16.28 7.17
CA LEU A 466 -20.70 15.96 8.60
C LEU A 466 -21.98 16.38 9.32
N ASN A 467 -22.75 17.31 8.76
CA ASN A 467 -23.94 17.90 9.38
C ASN A 467 -24.95 16.83 9.88
N THR A 468 -25.16 15.76 9.12
CA THR A 468 -26.07 14.67 9.50
C THR A 468 -25.57 13.95 10.77
N GLU A 469 -24.27 13.69 10.85
CA GLU A 469 -23.66 13.02 12.00
C GLU A 469 -23.54 13.94 13.22
N ILE A 470 -23.30 15.24 13.01
CA ILE A 470 -23.30 16.25 14.07
C ILE A 470 -24.71 16.44 14.66
N LYS A 471 -25.75 16.48 13.82
CA LYS A 471 -27.14 16.50 14.29
C LYS A 471 -27.50 15.26 15.10
N ARG A 472 -27.02 14.09 14.69
CA ARG A 472 -27.18 12.86 15.48
C ARG A 472 -26.51 13.00 16.84
N MET A 473 -25.27 13.49 16.91
CA MET A 473 -24.61 13.75 18.21
C MET A 473 -25.42 14.68 19.10
N ALA A 474 -25.88 15.81 18.55
CA ALA A 474 -26.71 16.76 19.28
C ALA A 474 -28.02 16.13 19.78
N SER A 475 -28.66 15.27 18.97
CA SER A 475 -29.86 14.53 19.38
C SER A 475 -29.60 13.51 20.47
N HIS A 476 -28.47 12.79 20.42
CA HIS A 476 -28.12 11.84 21.48
C HIS A 476 -27.79 12.56 22.79
N ILE A 477 -27.12 13.71 22.73
CA ILE A 477 -26.83 14.56 23.89
C ILE A 477 -28.13 15.13 24.47
N SER A 478 -29.07 15.58 23.63
CA SER A 478 -30.35 16.13 24.11
C SER A 478 -31.25 15.06 24.77
N TRP A 479 -31.06 13.79 24.41
CA TRP A 479 -31.70 12.65 25.07
C TRP A 479 -30.98 12.19 26.36
N GLY A 480 -29.98 12.92 26.83
CA GLY A 480 -29.26 12.62 28.07
C GLY A 480 -28.11 11.60 27.91
N GLY A 481 -27.68 11.31 26.68
CA GLY A 481 -26.53 10.44 26.43
C GLY A 481 -25.21 11.01 26.96
N ASN A 482 -24.32 10.13 27.42
CA ASN A 482 -22.98 10.51 27.87
C ASN A 482 -22.16 11.06 26.68
N LEU A 483 -21.56 12.24 26.84
CA LEU A 483 -20.72 12.89 25.82
C LEU A 483 -19.62 11.96 25.30
N GLU A 484 -18.99 11.19 26.18
CA GLU A 484 -17.95 10.23 25.84
C GLU A 484 -18.48 9.16 24.88
N GLU A 485 -19.63 8.56 25.22
CA GLU A 485 -20.30 7.54 24.42
C GLU A 485 -20.75 8.11 23.06
N VAL A 486 -21.26 9.35 23.04
CA VAL A 486 -21.67 10.03 21.81
C VAL A 486 -20.47 10.28 20.89
N LEU A 487 -19.33 10.72 21.44
CA LEU A 487 -18.11 10.95 20.68
C LEU A 487 -17.51 9.63 20.17
N LYS A 488 -17.50 8.55 20.97
CA LYS A 488 -17.10 7.20 20.52
C LYS A 488 -17.98 6.69 19.38
N LYS A 489 -19.29 6.86 19.51
CA LYS A 489 -20.26 6.48 18.45
C LYS A 489 -20.10 7.36 17.21
N PHE A 490 -19.74 8.64 17.36
CA PHE A 490 -19.41 9.52 16.24
C PHE A 490 -18.14 9.07 15.52
N GLU A 491 -17.06 8.79 16.27
CA GLU A 491 -15.80 8.26 15.74
C GLU A 491 -16.04 7.02 14.86
N TYR A 492 -16.88 6.09 15.33
CA TYR A 492 -17.23 4.88 14.58
C TYR A 492 -17.95 5.18 13.25
N ARG A 493 -18.76 6.23 13.19
CA ARG A 493 -19.56 6.61 12.00
C ARG A 493 -18.76 7.43 10.99
N VAL A 494 -17.89 8.33 11.45
CA VAL A 494 -17.03 9.17 10.59
C VAL A 494 -15.61 8.63 10.48
N ARG A 495 -15.46 7.33 10.69
CA ARG A 495 -14.17 6.65 10.84
C ARG A 495 -13.32 6.80 9.60
N THR A 496 -12.27 7.59 9.73
CA THR A 496 -11.12 7.61 8.84
C THR A 496 -9.86 7.57 9.70
N GLU A 497 -8.73 7.17 9.12
CA GLU A 497 -7.42 7.15 9.79
C GLU A 497 -7.05 8.52 10.40
N PHE A 498 -7.52 9.59 9.78
CA PHE A 498 -7.36 10.97 10.24
C PHE A 498 -8.31 11.30 11.40
N ASN A 499 -9.61 11.08 11.20
CA ASN A 499 -10.64 11.49 12.17
C ASN A 499 -10.58 10.71 13.47
N SER A 500 -10.32 9.39 13.42
CA SER A 500 -10.24 8.55 14.63
C SER A 500 -9.19 9.04 15.60
N ARG A 501 -8.03 9.46 15.10
CA ARG A 501 -6.94 10.07 15.89
C ARG A 501 -7.41 11.30 16.63
N ILE A 502 -8.00 12.24 15.91
CA ILE A 502 -8.38 13.54 16.47
C ILE A 502 -9.54 13.38 17.46
N ILE A 503 -10.55 12.58 17.12
CA ILE A 503 -11.72 12.38 17.99
C ILE A 503 -11.32 11.65 19.26
N THR A 504 -10.48 10.61 19.19
CA THR A 504 -10.02 9.92 20.40
C THR A 504 -9.14 10.80 21.26
N PHE A 505 -8.29 11.62 20.64
CA PHE A 505 -7.54 12.62 21.36
C PHE A 505 -8.47 13.56 22.15
N ILE A 506 -9.55 14.06 21.54
CA ILE A 506 -10.54 14.91 22.22
C ILE A 506 -11.27 14.16 23.33
N ILE A 507 -11.67 12.89 23.11
CA ILE A 507 -12.33 12.07 24.13
C ILE A 507 -11.44 11.95 25.37
N ARG A 508 -10.20 11.47 25.19
CA ARG A 508 -9.28 11.21 26.31
C ARG A 508 -8.84 12.46 27.05
N ALA A 509 -8.66 13.53 26.31
CA ALA A 509 -8.30 14.79 26.91
C ALA A 509 -9.51 15.46 27.60
N SER A 510 -10.74 15.31 27.09
CA SER A 510 -11.94 15.75 27.82
C SER A 510 -12.22 14.91 29.07
N GLU A 511 -11.79 13.64 29.13
CA GLU A 511 -11.90 12.80 30.33
C GLU A 511 -10.91 13.22 31.43
N SER A 512 -9.74 13.71 31.03
CA SER A 512 -8.59 13.84 31.94
C SER A 512 -8.24 15.27 32.30
N THR A 513 -8.81 16.26 31.62
CA THR A 513 -8.51 17.68 31.83
C THR A 513 -9.79 18.50 32.01
N SER A 514 -9.72 19.50 32.89
CA SER A 514 -10.77 20.52 33.02
C SER A 514 -10.62 21.63 31.97
N ASP A 515 -9.42 21.78 31.38
CA ASP A 515 -9.14 22.72 30.29
C ASP A 515 -9.34 22.08 28.92
N VAL A 516 -10.61 21.85 28.59
CA VAL A 516 -11.04 21.31 27.29
C VAL A 516 -10.74 22.30 26.15
N ILE A 517 -10.65 23.61 26.45
CA ILE A 517 -10.39 24.67 25.46
C ILE A 517 -9.00 24.49 24.85
N SER A 518 -7.97 24.36 25.68
CA SER A 518 -6.60 24.15 25.21
C SER A 518 -6.46 22.90 24.35
N VAL A 519 -7.11 21.82 24.75
CA VAL A 519 -7.11 20.53 24.05
C VAL A 519 -7.77 20.65 22.67
N LEU A 520 -8.98 21.23 22.61
CA LEU A 520 -9.71 21.43 21.37
C LEU A 520 -8.94 22.33 20.39
N ASN A 521 -8.25 23.35 20.89
CA ASN A 521 -7.40 24.22 20.06
C ASN A 521 -6.20 23.47 19.48
N ILE A 522 -5.53 22.62 20.27
CA ILE A 522 -4.44 21.77 19.78
C ILE A 522 -4.96 20.79 18.72
N ALA A 523 -6.11 20.15 18.97
CA ALA A 523 -6.75 19.23 18.04
C ALA A 523 -7.16 19.90 16.72
N ALA A 524 -7.74 21.11 16.80
CA ALA A 524 -8.15 21.88 15.64
C ALA A 524 -6.94 22.33 14.80
N SER A 525 -5.87 22.83 15.44
CA SER A 525 -4.63 23.21 14.76
C SER A 525 -3.94 22.01 14.09
N GLU A 526 -3.96 20.85 14.75
CA GLU A 526 -3.43 19.61 14.17
C GLU A 526 -4.26 19.17 12.95
N ALA A 527 -5.59 19.22 13.06
CA ALA A 527 -6.48 18.89 11.96
C ALA A 527 -6.30 19.84 10.75
N GLU A 528 -6.13 21.14 11.00
CA GLU A 528 -5.91 22.17 9.98
C GLU A 528 -4.57 21.96 9.25
N MET A 529 -3.49 21.74 10.00
CA MET A 529 -2.16 21.48 9.43
C MET A 529 -2.15 20.24 8.54
N GLN A 530 -2.75 19.13 9.00
CA GLN A 530 -2.84 17.91 8.18
C GLN A 530 -3.71 18.09 6.93
N ASN A 531 -4.81 18.84 7.03
CA ASN A 531 -5.65 19.16 5.88
C ASN A 531 -4.90 20.06 4.87
N GLN A 532 -4.12 21.03 5.35
CA GLN A 532 -3.27 21.86 4.51
C GLN A 532 -2.20 21.04 3.79
N LEU A 533 -1.46 20.18 4.50
CA LEU A 533 -0.48 19.27 3.91
C LEU A 533 -1.10 18.33 2.87
N LYS A 534 -2.31 17.84 3.10
CA LYS A 534 -3.06 17.02 2.13
C LYS A 534 -3.42 17.81 0.88
N LYS A 535 -3.83 19.08 1.01
CA LYS A 535 -4.13 19.97 -0.12
C LYS A 535 -2.88 20.31 -0.92
N GLU A 536 -1.79 20.68 -0.25
CA GLU A 536 -0.48 20.95 -0.88
C GLU A 536 -0.02 19.72 -1.69
N ARG A 537 -0.03 18.54 -1.07
CA ARG A 537 0.27 17.27 -1.76
C ARG A 537 -0.63 17.03 -2.96
N SER A 538 -1.94 17.21 -2.83
CA SER A 538 -2.87 16.96 -3.94
C SER A 538 -2.62 17.93 -5.11
N ALA A 539 -2.26 19.18 -4.84
CA ALA A 539 -1.97 20.17 -5.86
C ALA A 539 -0.68 19.81 -6.62
N GLU A 540 0.41 19.52 -5.90
CA GLU A 540 1.68 19.11 -6.50
C GLU A 540 1.53 17.80 -7.29
N MET A 541 0.89 16.78 -6.71
CA MET A 541 0.71 15.49 -7.38
C MET A 541 -0.21 15.55 -8.61
N THR A 542 -1.14 16.51 -8.68
CA THR A 542 -1.99 16.71 -9.87
C THR A 542 -1.18 17.15 -11.09
N VAL A 543 -0.15 17.99 -10.88
CA VAL A 543 0.74 18.42 -11.96
C VAL A 543 1.45 17.22 -12.58
N TYR A 544 1.97 16.29 -11.77
CA TYR A 544 2.66 15.11 -12.29
C TYR A 544 1.73 14.16 -13.06
N VAL A 545 0.50 13.97 -12.59
CA VAL A 545 -0.51 13.21 -13.35
C VAL A 545 -0.73 13.84 -14.73
N PHE A 546 -0.81 15.17 -14.80
CA PHE A 546 -0.97 15.88 -16.06
C PHE A 546 0.23 15.70 -17.01
N ILE A 547 1.47 15.72 -16.49
CA ILE A 547 2.66 15.46 -17.30
C ILE A 547 2.64 14.04 -17.89
N VAL A 548 2.24 13.02 -17.11
CA VAL A 548 2.11 11.63 -17.60
C VAL A 548 1.09 11.55 -18.75
N TYR A 549 -0.01 12.31 -18.67
CA TYR A 549 -1.01 12.37 -19.75
C TYR A 549 -0.42 12.99 -21.02
N ILE A 550 0.30 14.10 -20.92
CA ILE A 550 0.95 14.73 -22.08
C ILE A 550 1.95 13.76 -22.70
N ALA A 551 2.80 13.12 -21.88
CA ALA A 551 3.80 12.17 -22.37
C ALA A 551 3.15 11.00 -23.12
N PHE A 552 2.06 10.44 -22.59
CA PHE A 552 1.30 9.40 -23.27
C PHE A 552 0.68 9.89 -24.59
N LEU A 553 0.11 11.10 -24.62
CA LEU A 553 -0.45 11.66 -25.85
C LEU A 553 0.62 11.89 -26.92
N VAL A 554 1.83 12.32 -26.53
CA VAL A 554 2.97 12.44 -27.44
C VAL A 554 3.41 11.07 -27.95
N PHE A 555 3.50 10.06 -27.07
CA PHE A 555 3.75 8.67 -27.46
C PHE A 555 2.72 8.20 -28.50
N LEU A 556 1.43 8.37 -28.19
CA LEU A 556 0.33 7.95 -29.04
C LEU A 556 0.37 8.67 -30.39
N PHE A 557 0.66 9.98 -30.38
CA PHE A 557 0.80 10.77 -31.60
C PHE A 557 1.94 10.28 -32.48
N ILE A 558 3.12 9.99 -31.92
CA ILE A 558 4.26 9.50 -32.69
C ILE A 558 3.95 8.11 -33.27
N VAL A 559 3.39 7.22 -32.46
CA VAL A 559 2.99 5.88 -32.92
C VAL A 559 1.91 5.96 -34.01
N TYR A 560 0.93 6.86 -33.86
CA TYR A 560 -0.07 7.13 -34.90
C TYR A 560 0.57 7.61 -36.20
N VAL A 561 1.50 8.57 -36.14
CA VAL A 561 2.20 9.07 -37.33
C VAL A 561 3.01 7.96 -38.01
N LEU A 562 3.66 7.11 -37.22
CA LEU A 562 4.39 5.95 -37.74
C LEU A 562 3.46 4.94 -38.42
N ALA A 563 2.30 4.64 -37.82
CA ALA A 563 1.34 3.70 -38.36
C ALA A 563 0.63 4.22 -39.62
N ALA A 564 0.14 5.46 -39.60
CA ALA A 564 -0.73 6.00 -40.65
C ALA A 564 0.04 6.58 -41.84
N TYR A 565 1.24 7.15 -41.63
CA TYR A 565 1.98 7.82 -42.69
C TYR A 565 3.29 7.13 -43.05
N PHE A 566 4.03 6.60 -42.06
CA PHE A 566 5.36 6.07 -42.30
C PHE A 566 5.33 4.64 -42.85
N LEU A 567 4.56 3.73 -42.23
CA LEU A 567 4.47 2.34 -42.68
C LEU A 567 3.89 2.20 -44.10
N PRO A 568 2.77 2.86 -44.47
CA PRO A 568 2.21 2.73 -45.83
C PRO A 568 3.09 3.35 -46.92
N ALA A 569 4.00 4.25 -46.57
CA ALA A 569 4.94 4.86 -47.51
C ALA A 569 6.09 3.90 -47.89
N VAL A 570 6.21 2.75 -47.22
CA VAL A 570 7.22 1.74 -47.51
C VAL A 570 6.71 0.87 -48.67
N PRO A 571 7.46 0.77 -49.79
CA PRO A 571 7.09 -0.09 -50.89
C PRO A 571 6.97 -1.54 -50.41
N SER A 572 5.75 -2.09 -50.46
CA SER A 572 5.42 -3.46 -50.05
C SER A 572 5.66 -4.49 -51.17
N SER A 573 6.01 -4.02 -52.37
CA SER A 573 6.28 -4.86 -53.53
C SER A 573 7.63 -4.50 -54.18
N ALA A 574 8.34 -5.51 -54.68
CA ALA A 574 9.60 -5.32 -55.40
C ALA A 574 9.45 -4.49 -56.69
N GLY A 575 8.22 -4.29 -57.19
CA GLY A 575 7.92 -3.53 -58.41
C GLY A 575 7.93 -2.01 -58.22
N ASP A 576 7.77 -1.53 -56.99
CA ASP A 576 7.71 -0.09 -56.66
C ASP A 576 9.06 0.47 -56.15
N ALA A 577 10.08 -0.39 -56.04
CA ALA A 577 11.39 -0.01 -55.54
C ALA A 577 12.26 0.62 -56.64
N ALA A 578 12.59 1.91 -56.49
CA ALA A 578 13.68 2.52 -57.25
C ALA A 578 14.99 1.77 -56.97
N ALA A 579 15.69 1.38 -58.05
CA ALA A 579 16.93 0.62 -58.01
C ALA A 579 17.96 1.25 -57.06
N GLY A 580 18.21 0.65 -55.89
CA GLY A 580 19.28 1.08 -54.99
C GLY A 580 19.09 0.86 -53.49
N MET A 581 17.89 0.59 -52.98
CA MET A 581 17.71 0.18 -51.58
C MET A 581 17.61 -1.34 -51.44
N PRO A 582 18.43 -1.98 -50.57
CA PRO A 582 18.21 -3.38 -50.19
C PRO A 582 16.92 -3.45 -49.35
N LEU A 583 15.83 -3.93 -49.95
CA LEU A 583 14.56 -4.17 -49.27
C LEU A 583 14.45 -5.63 -48.84
N ASN A 584 14.04 -5.87 -47.59
CA ASN A 584 13.67 -7.20 -47.11
C ASN A 584 12.25 -7.56 -47.59
N ILE A 585 12.12 -8.70 -48.27
CA ILE A 585 10.85 -9.24 -48.79
C ILE A 585 9.96 -9.81 -47.63
N GLN A 586 10.48 -9.90 -46.41
CA GLN A 586 9.76 -10.40 -45.22
C GLN A 586 9.23 -9.28 -44.27
N PHE A 587 9.05 -8.05 -44.75
CA PHE A 587 8.47 -6.99 -43.92
C PHE A 587 6.94 -7.14 -43.82
N ASP A 588 6.45 -7.65 -42.69
CA ASP A 588 5.01 -7.76 -42.40
C ASP A 588 4.46 -6.47 -41.79
N MET A 589 3.86 -5.63 -42.65
CA MET A 589 3.28 -4.34 -42.24
C MET A 589 2.17 -4.49 -41.20
N GLU A 590 1.31 -5.52 -41.34
CA GLU A 590 0.15 -5.71 -40.47
C GLU A 590 0.59 -6.09 -39.05
N ALA A 591 1.63 -6.93 -38.92
CA ALA A 591 2.23 -7.27 -37.64
C ALA A 591 2.78 -6.03 -36.89
N TYR A 592 3.41 -5.07 -37.59
CA TYR A 592 3.87 -3.83 -36.96
C TYR A 592 2.73 -2.94 -36.51
N ILE A 593 1.67 -2.79 -37.31
CA ILE A 593 0.49 -1.99 -36.93
C ILE A 593 -0.19 -2.60 -35.69
N LEU A 594 -0.37 -3.92 -35.66
CA LEU A 594 -0.91 -4.64 -34.50
C LEU A 594 -0.02 -4.45 -33.25
N LEU A 595 1.30 -4.54 -33.41
CA LEU A 595 2.23 -4.28 -32.30
C LEU A 595 2.17 -2.85 -31.78
N PHE A 596 1.97 -1.86 -32.64
CA PHE A 596 1.78 -0.46 -32.23
C PHE A 596 0.48 -0.26 -31.48
N PHE A 597 -0.59 -0.90 -31.94
CA PHE A 597 -1.85 -0.92 -31.23
C PHE A 597 -1.67 -1.49 -29.82
N HIS A 598 -1.04 -2.66 -29.69
CA HIS A 598 -0.77 -3.30 -28.40
C HIS A 598 0.18 -2.50 -27.53
N ALA A 599 1.21 -1.89 -28.12
CA ALA A 599 2.10 -0.97 -27.40
C ALA A 599 1.31 0.19 -26.81
N SER A 600 0.38 0.78 -27.55
CA SER A 600 -0.44 1.89 -27.07
C SER A 600 -1.44 1.49 -25.97
N LEU A 601 -2.06 0.31 -26.08
CA LEU A 601 -2.95 -0.22 -25.05
C LEU A 601 -2.20 -0.56 -23.76
N ILE A 602 -1.12 -1.34 -23.88
CA ILE A 602 -0.28 -1.74 -22.75
C ILE A 602 0.31 -0.51 -22.06
N GLN A 603 0.83 0.44 -22.85
CA GLN A 603 1.34 1.69 -22.32
C GLN A 603 0.25 2.51 -21.65
N GLY A 604 -0.96 2.58 -22.22
CA GLY A 604 -2.10 3.28 -21.63
C GLY A 604 -2.48 2.71 -20.27
N VAL A 605 -2.51 1.38 -20.14
CA VAL A 605 -2.70 0.70 -18.85
C VAL A 605 -1.57 1.07 -17.89
N CYS A 606 -0.32 0.86 -18.30
CA CYS A 606 0.88 1.05 -17.49
C CYS A 606 1.04 2.50 -16.99
N SER A 607 1.02 3.48 -17.89
CA SER A 607 1.10 4.91 -17.56
C SER A 607 -0.07 5.36 -16.71
N GLY A 608 -1.27 4.82 -16.93
CA GLY A 608 -2.43 5.11 -16.08
C GLY A 608 -2.27 4.63 -14.63
N LEU A 609 -1.73 3.42 -14.44
CA LEU A 609 -1.45 2.88 -13.10
C LEU A 609 -0.39 3.69 -12.36
N VAL A 610 0.67 4.09 -13.07
CA VAL A 610 1.72 4.97 -12.53
C VAL A 610 1.16 6.33 -12.16
N ALA A 611 0.39 6.96 -13.05
CA ALA A 611 -0.30 8.23 -12.77
C ALA A 611 -1.17 8.13 -11.51
N GLY A 612 -1.88 7.02 -11.30
CA GLY A 612 -2.65 6.80 -10.08
C GLY A 612 -1.82 6.70 -8.81
N LYS A 613 -0.76 5.88 -8.83
CA LYS A 613 0.13 5.69 -7.69
C LYS A 613 0.82 7.01 -7.31
N MET A 614 1.23 7.81 -8.29
CA MET A 614 1.76 9.16 -8.08
C MET A 614 0.69 10.12 -7.57
N GLY A 615 -0.40 10.28 -8.30
CA GLY A 615 -1.46 11.25 -8.01
C GLY A 615 -2.15 11.08 -6.66
N SER A 616 -2.30 9.84 -6.20
CA SER A 616 -3.17 9.50 -5.07
C SER A 616 -2.56 8.61 -4.00
N GLY A 617 -1.31 8.17 -4.16
CA GLY A 617 -0.66 7.19 -3.29
C GLY A 617 -1.10 5.73 -3.52
N SER A 618 -2.09 5.48 -4.38
CA SER A 618 -2.66 4.15 -4.62
C SER A 618 -2.71 3.75 -6.10
N VAL A 619 -2.21 2.55 -6.40
CA VAL A 619 -2.30 1.93 -7.75
C VAL A 619 -3.75 1.75 -8.18
N LEU A 620 -4.65 1.44 -7.25
CA LEU A 620 -6.07 1.22 -7.53
C LEU A 620 -6.77 2.47 -8.06
N ALA A 621 -6.34 3.65 -7.62
CA ALA A 621 -6.86 4.89 -8.19
C ALA A 621 -6.37 5.12 -9.62
N GLY A 622 -5.30 4.45 -10.04
CA GLY A 622 -4.74 4.50 -11.38
C GLY A 622 -5.61 3.87 -12.45
N VAL A 623 -6.48 2.93 -12.06
CA VAL A 623 -7.41 2.27 -12.99
C VAL A 623 -8.27 3.27 -13.75
N LYS A 624 -8.65 4.42 -13.14
CA LYS A 624 -9.40 5.48 -13.85
C LYS A 624 -8.57 6.16 -14.94
N HIS A 625 -7.28 6.33 -14.69
CA HIS A 625 -6.38 6.94 -15.65
C HIS A 625 -6.07 5.94 -16.76
N SER A 626 -5.83 4.66 -16.42
CA SER A 626 -5.66 3.58 -17.39
C SER A 626 -6.87 3.45 -18.31
N LEU A 627 -8.08 3.51 -17.75
CA LEU A 627 -9.32 3.45 -18.52
C LEU A 627 -9.44 4.59 -19.52
N PHE A 628 -9.10 5.81 -19.12
CA PHE A 628 -9.14 6.98 -20.00
C PHE A 628 -8.08 6.89 -21.11
N LEU A 629 -6.84 6.50 -20.78
CA LEU A 629 -5.75 6.41 -21.76
C LEU A 629 -5.97 5.25 -22.76
N VAL A 630 -6.46 4.11 -22.29
CA VAL A 630 -6.87 2.97 -23.14
C VAL A 630 -8.02 3.36 -24.06
N LEU A 631 -9.01 4.12 -23.57
CA LEU A 631 -10.10 4.60 -24.41
C LEU A 631 -9.60 5.49 -25.54
N ILE A 632 -8.70 6.43 -25.25
CA ILE A 632 -8.13 7.30 -26.28
C ILE A 632 -7.31 6.48 -27.29
N SER A 633 -6.45 5.58 -26.82
CA SER A 633 -5.65 4.70 -27.69
C SER A 633 -6.55 3.85 -28.60
N TYR A 634 -7.61 3.25 -28.06
CA TYR A 634 -8.57 2.46 -28.81
C TYR A 634 -9.29 3.29 -29.89
N ILE A 635 -9.78 4.47 -29.54
CA ILE A 635 -10.44 5.37 -30.50
C ILE A 635 -9.45 5.80 -31.60
N THR A 636 -8.20 6.10 -31.24
CA THR A 636 -7.19 6.51 -32.23
C THR A 636 -6.92 5.41 -33.25
N PHE A 637 -6.75 4.17 -32.83
CA PHE A 637 -6.46 3.06 -33.74
C PHE A 637 -7.67 2.52 -34.50
N THR A 638 -8.89 2.63 -33.97
CA THR A 638 -10.09 2.14 -34.67
C THR A 638 -10.69 3.14 -35.65
N GLN A 639 -10.46 4.44 -35.46
CA GLN A 639 -11.04 5.49 -36.31
C GLN A 639 -10.07 6.08 -37.33
N PHE A 640 -8.76 6.04 -37.08
CA PHE A 640 -7.78 6.76 -37.90
C PHE A 640 -6.71 5.87 -38.55
N ILE A 641 -6.64 4.60 -38.19
CA ILE A 641 -5.78 3.57 -38.79
C ILE A 641 -6.73 2.46 -39.26
#